data_AF-A0A0F9IT90-F1
#
_entry.id   AF-A0A0F9IT90-F1
#
_cell.length_a   1.000
_cell.length_b   1.000
_cell.length_c   1.000
_cell.angle_alpha   90.00
_cell.angle_beta   90.00
_cell.angle_gamma   90.00
#
_symmetry.space_group_name_H-M   'P 1'
#
loop_
_entity.id
_entity.type
_entity.pdbx_description
1 polymer ?
#
loop_
_entity_poly.entity_id
_entity_poly.type
_entity_poly.pdbx_seq_one_letter_code
_entity_poly.pdbx_strand_id
1 'polypeptide(L)'
;MAHRVGEVHLPDQEEGRQRVPGVLGRQAHAREEEEVSEKDLSPDEQLAEDLAGFYADPLGYVMYAFPWDEEPSIQLVELKSPYKERFPGATCKVSTCPFHEKVGEHAHGPDVWACEFLDQLGEEIRKRAFDGSHAVAPIQFSTVSGHGIGKSTMSGWLAKFILDTRPMSVGTVTAMTAEQLKNKTWAAVGRWHKMSLTSHWFDYTSGRGAMALKSNRLNRLGESLALDWNCTALTCREENSEAFAGQHAANATSFYIFDEACFRAETEVLTDRGWLYFSSLTPQHRLLTPEGWQQPTALHAFRRRGVMLRIRKRGLSVTVTPNHEMYGLTRAGIAKKVRAEQVTELMAPRTVEWSAPEYVVSDDELRLAAWYYSEGHLVRNIYEYKNNGRGRPRTVGKWHGFGITNNKDNGISELLDRLELRWSKHRNQWLVYEPERAIAFSKQGVGCLEKTLPEWMLQLSRRQLRLFLKIYALGDGYARGKKRIIYTSSQRMANALHAMAVLAGYNSSLTRRRIAGQRKWIKDHWATSTRDGWVVTLSETGAGVKLTRGLFEEVDYNGMVYCATVPAGLLLTRDEGTVIWSGNSGVPNKIFEVREGGLTDGEPMTFDWGNGTRNSGRFFEQCQGRFSKYQIVRSID
;
A
#
# COMPACT_ATOMS: atom_id res chain seq x y z
N MET A 1 60.18 86.05 20.27
CA MET A 1 59.36 86.25 19.03
C MET A 1 57.98 85.62 19.26
N ALA A 2 56.97 86.09 18.51
CA ALA A 2 55.54 85.76 18.52
C ALA A 2 55.10 84.31 18.86
N HIS A 3 53.84 83.99 19.26
CA HIS A 3 52.74 84.68 19.98
C HIS A 3 51.52 83.70 20.02
N ARG A 4 50.69 83.72 21.08
CA ARG A 4 49.27 83.23 21.13
C ARG A 4 49.03 81.69 21.01
N VAL A 5 47.85 81.11 21.33
CA VAL A 5 46.83 81.21 22.42
C VAL A 5 45.66 80.24 22.05
N GLY A 6 44.97 79.65 23.05
CA GLY A 6 43.71 78.85 22.90
C GLY A 6 43.91 77.35 23.15
N GLU A 7 43.27 76.68 24.13
CA GLU A 7 41.83 76.41 24.35
C GLU A 7 41.23 75.38 23.36
N VAL A 8 40.35 74.42 23.72
CA VAL A 8 39.95 73.74 24.99
C VAL A 8 39.08 72.51 24.63
N HIS A 9 38.89 71.55 25.57
CA HIS A 9 37.75 70.60 25.70
C HIS A 9 37.71 69.17 25.09
N LEU A 10 37.57 68.23 26.05
CA LEU A 10 36.74 67.01 26.15
C LEU A 10 37.02 65.71 25.34
N PRO A 11 36.63 64.53 25.91
CA PRO A 11 37.16 63.22 25.52
C PRO A 11 36.13 62.29 24.86
N ASP A 12 36.58 61.14 24.35
CA ASP A 12 35.79 59.90 24.42
C ASP A 12 36.62 58.61 24.29
N GLN A 13 36.10 57.54 24.91
CA GLN A 13 36.23 56.08 24.62
C GLN A 13 37.55 55.26 24.84
N GLU A 14 37.36 54.25 25.68
CA GLU A 14 37.78 52.82 25.62
C GLU A 14 39.07 52.35 24.91
N GLU A 15 39.94 51.65 25.65
CA GLU A 15 40.04 50.17 25.65
C GLU A 15 41.13 49.69 26.64
N GLY A 16 40.91 48.56 27.34
CA GLY A 16 41.85 48.08 28.37
C GLY A 16 41.90 46.56 28.52
N ARG A 17 42.81 45.90 27.79
CA ARG A 17 43.17 44.49 28.03
C ARG A 17 44.31 44.38 29.05
N GLN A 18 44.15 43.54 30.07
CA GLN A 18 45.24 43.12 30.98
C GLN A 18 45.27 41.59 31.17
N ARG A 19 46.48 41.07 31.38
CA ARG A 19 46.72 39.73 31.97
C ARG A 19 47.82 39.85 33.04
N VAL A 20 47.49 39.35 34.25
CA VAL A 20 48.28 38.62 35.28
C VAL A 20 49.83 38.55 35.15
N PRO A 21 50.61 38.51 36.27
CA PRO A 21 50.33 37.65 37.45
C PRO A 21 50.75 38.17 38.86
N GLY A 22 50.40 37.42 39.93
CA GLY A 22 51.01 37.56 41.27
C GLY A 22 50.24 36.87 42.40
N VAL A 23 50.86 35.90 43.10
CA VAL A 23 50.22 35.02 44.12
C VAL A 23 50.53 35.45 45.56
N LEU A 24 49.51 35.43 46.44
CA LEU A 24 49.54 35.19 47.90
C LEU A 24 48.10 34.85 48.39
N GLY A 25 47.79 33.83 49.22
CA GLY A 25 48.54 32.64 49.62
C GLY A 25 48.55 32.34 51.15
N ARG A 26 47.56 31.59 51.71
CA ARG A 26 47.52 31.17 53.14
C ARG A 26 46.62 29.95 53.45
N GLN A 27 47.17 29.07 54.30
CA GLN A 27 46.55 28.28 55.39
C GLN A 27 45.50 27.19 55.08
N ALA A 28 45.82 25.99 55.59
CA ALA A 28 44.91 24.86 55.67
C ALA A 28 44.00 24.97 56.90
N HIS A 29 42.75 24.53 56.75
CA HIS A 29 41.91 24.07 57.85
C HIS A 29 41.44 22.64 57.54
N ALA A 30 41.11 21.90 58.60
CA ALA A 30 40.85 20.46 58.54
C ALA A 30 39.64 20.13 57.66
N ARG A 31 39.66 18.93 57.06
CA ARG A 31 38.47 18.34 56.46
C ARG A 31 37.57 17.89 57.60
N GLU A 32 36.49 18.61 57.83
CA GLU A 32 35.30 18.00 58.40
C GLU A 32 34.75 17.04 57.35
N GLU A 33 34.56 15.77 57.73
CA GLU A 33 33.85 14.81 56.91
C GLU A 33 32.36 15.16 57.02
N GLU A 34 31.86 15.98 56.10
CA GLU A 34 30.42 16.16 55.93
C GLU A 34 29.81 14.80 55.56
N GLU A 35 29.08 14.21 56.51
CA GLU A 35 28.13 13.14 56.22
C GLU A 35 27.19 13.64 55.12
N VAL A 36 27.33 13.08 53.92
CA VAL A 36 26.43 13.38 52.81
C VAL A 36 25.06 12.85 53.18
N SER A 37 24.17 13.75 53.60
CA SER A 37 22.78 13.40 53.82
C SER A 37 22.19 12.87 52.51
N GLU A 38 21.62 11.66 52.56
CA GLU A 38 20.78 11.16 51.49
C GLU A 38 19.67 12.18 51.26
N LYS A 39 19.68 12.85 50.11
CA LYS A 39 18.59 13.71 49.71
C LYS A 39 17.45 12.82 49.28
N ASP A 40 16.36 12.83 50.04
CA ASP A 40 15.07 12.29 49.61
C ASP A 40 14.72 12.89 48.24
N LEU A 41 14.85 12.09 47.18
CA LEU A 41 14.49 12.48 45.82
C LEU A 41 12.97 12.65 45.75
N SER A 42 12.50 13.63 44.99
CA SER A 42 11.06 13.69 44.70
C SER A 42 10.63 12.44 43.90
N PRO A 43 9.36 12.01 43.95
CA PRO A 43 8.89 10.84 43.21
C PRO A 43 9.18 10.90 41.69
N ASP A 44 9.24 12.11 41.13
CA ASP A 44 9.53 12.35 39.70
C ASP A 44 11.04 12.36 39.38
N GLU A 45 11.90 12.55 40.37
CA GLU A 45 13.36 12.38 40.27
C GLU A 45 13.74 10.91 40.48
N GLN A 46 13.15 10.24 41.47
CA GLN A 46 13.32 8.79 41.66
C GLN A 46 12.86 8.01 40.41
N LEU A 47 11.69 8.32 39.85
CA LEU A 47 11.22 7.72 38.61
C LEU A 47 12.17 7.98 37.44
N ALA A 48 12.83 9.15 37.40
CA ALA A 48 13.83 9.45 36.36
C ALA A 48 15.13 8.67 36.54
N GLU A 49 15.58 8.44 37.77
CA GLU A 49 16.74 7.60 38.07
C GLU A 49 16.47 6.11 37.77
N ASP A 50 15.33 5.59 38.19
CA ASP A 50 14.85 4.24 37.85
C ASP A 50 14.82 4.03 36.32
N LEU A 51 14.26 5.00 35.58
CA LEU A 51 14.19 4.96 34.12
C LEU A 51 15.56 5.06 33.43
N ALA A 52 16.51 5.82 33.99
CA ALA A 52 17.88 5.86 33.50
C ALA A 52 18.56 4.48 33.61
N GLY A 53 18.25 3.70 34.67
CA GLY A 53 18.70 2.31 34.82
C GLY A 53 18.30 1.40 33.66
N PHE A 54 17.17 1.67 33.00
CA PHE A 54 16.70 0.90 31.84
C PHE A 54 17.22 1.39 30.48
N TYR A 55 18.11 2.40 30.41
CA TYR A 55 18.59 3.00 29.15
C TYR A 55 18.98 1.98 28.05
N ALA A 56 19.56 0.84 28.44
CA ALA A 56 19.92 -0.27 27.55
C ALA A 56 19.30 -1.63 27.95
N ASP A 57 18.17 -1.60 28.67
CA ASP A 57 17.28 -2.74 28.91
C ASP A 57 15.82 -2.40 28.52
N PRO A 58 15.48 -2.44 27.22
CA PRO A 58 14.14 -2.14 26.74
C PRO A 58 13.07 -3.12 27.25
N LEU A 59 13.45 -4.37 27.58
CA LEU A 59 12.51 -5.36 28.09
C LEU A 59 12.22 -5.10 29.58
N GLY A 60 13.26 -4.80 30.38
CA GLY A 60 13.10 -4.33 31.75
C GLY A 60 12.20 -3.11 31.85
N TYR A 61 12.41 -2.11 30.97
CA TYR A 61 11.52 -0.96 30.85
C TYR A 61 10.06 -1.37 30.57
N VAL A 62 9.81 -2.27 29.60
CA VAL A 62 8.44 -2.69 29.26
C VAL A 62 7.76 -3.43 30.42
N MET A 63 8.50 -4.18 31.24
CA MET A 63 7.94 -4.85 32.42
C MET A 63 7.71 -3.87 33.59
N TYR A 64 8.58 -2.88 33.77
CA TYR A 64 8.48 -1.87 34.84
C TYR A 64 7.43 -0.79 34.56
N ALA A 65 7.39 -0.26 33.33
CA ALA A 65 6.65 0.97 33.02
C ALA A 65 5.13 0.79 32.84
N PHE A 66 4.63 -0.44 32.77
CA PHE A 66 3.22 -0.74 32.48
C PHE A 66 2.59 -1.71 33.51
N PRO A 67 1.29 -1.55 33.85
CA PRO A 67 0.62 -2.26 34.94
C PRO A 67 0.19 -3.70 34.57
N TRP A 68 1.15 -4.58 34.25
CA TRP A 68 0.88 -5.95 33.77
C TRP A 68 0.01 -6.80 34.71
N ASP A 69 0.18 -6.66 36.03
CA ASP A 69 -0.57 -7.43 37.01
C ASP A 69 -1.94 -6.81 37.36
N GLU A 70 -2.15 -5.53 37.04
CA GLU A 70 -3.34 -4.77 37.46
C GLU A 70 -4.34 -4.43 36.33
N GLU A 71 -3.92 -4.48 35.06
CA GLU A 71 -4.74 -4.06 33.92
C GLU A 71 -5.16 -5.26 33.03
N PRO A 72 -6.37 -5.81 33.21
CA PRO A 72 -6.81 -7.00 32.46
C PRO A 72 -6.83 -6.83 30.94
N SER A 73 -6.91 -5.59 30.44
CA SER A 73 -6.93 -5.36 28.98
C SER A 73 -5.58 -5.58 28.29
N ILE A 74 -4.48 -5.74 29.04
CA ILE A 74 -3.15 -6.12 28.51
C ILE A 74 -2.71 -7.55 28.88
N GLN A 75 -3.45 -8.22 29.78
CA GLN A 75 -3.25 -9.62 30.17
C GLN A 75 -3.75 -10.59 29.07
N LEU A 76 -3.08 -10.58 27.92
CA LEU A 76 -3.49 -11.32 26.71
C LEU A 76 -2.57 -12.51 26.38
N VAL A 77 -1.35 -12.53 26.91
CA VAL A 77 -0.34 -13.56 26.65
C VAL A 77 0.35 -13.91 27.96
N GLU A 78 0.39 -15.20 28.29
CA GLU A 78 1.15 -15.69 29.44
C GLU A 78 2.66 -15.53 29.20
N LEU A 79 3.40 -15.03 30.20
CA LEU A 79 4.84 -14.84 30.09
C LEU A 79 5.54 -16.21 30.15
N LYS A 80 6.34 -16.52 29.14
CA LYS A 80 7.01 -17.82 28.98
C LYS A 80 8.46 -17.78 29.46
N SER A 81 8.96 -18.92 29.94
CA SER A 81 10.39 -19.12 30.23
C SER A 81 11.25 -18.88 28.98
N PRO A 82 12.47 -18.30 29.12
CA PRO A 82 13.16 -17.92 30.35
C PRO A 82 12.79 -16.52 30.90
N TYR A 83 11.83 -15.82 30.29
CA TYR A 83 11.47 -14.46 30.67
C TYR A 83 10.64 -14.40 31.95
N LYS A 84 9.84 -15.43 32.19
CA LYS A 84 9.03 -15.60 33.39
C LYS A 84 9.87 -15.59 34.67
N GLU A 85 11.02 -16.24 34.64
CA GLU A 85 11.98 -16.33 35.75
C GLU A 85 12.78 -15.03 35.93
N ARG A 86 12.94 -14.22 34.88
CA ARG A 86 13.64 -12.92 34.93
C ARG A 86 12.79 -11.83 35.60
N PHE A 87 11.45 -11.92 35.51
CA PHE A 87 10.53 -10.89 35.97
C PHE A 87 9.51 -11.46 37.00
N PRO A 88 9.87 -11.53 38.29
CA PRO A 88 8.93 -11.88 39.35
C PRO A 88 7.83 -10.81 39.47
N GLY A 89 6.58 -11.24 39.62
CA GLY A 89 5.41 -10.36 39.62
C GLY A 89 5.01 -9.86 41.02
N ALA A 90 4.02 -8.98 41.08
CA ALA A 90 3.58 -8.34 42.32
C ALA A 90 2.16 -8.78 42.74
N THR A 91 1.97 -9.14 44.01
CA THR A 91 0.62 -9.26 44.61
C THR A 91 0.58 -8.91 46.10
N CYS A 92 -0.19 -7.87 46.47
CA CYS A 92 -1.29 -7.95 47.45
C CYS A 92 -1.99 -6.58 47.61
N LYS A 93 -3.33 -6.57 47.67
CA LYS A 93 -4.15 -5.36 47.93
C LYS A 93 -4.84 -5.40 49.30
N VAL A 94 -4.07 -5.64 50.37
CA VAL A 94 -4.57 -5.64 51.77
C VAL A 94 -3.66 -4.80 52.66
N SER A 95 -4.25 -3.90 53.44
CA SER A 95 -3.62 -2.68 53.97
C SER A 95 -2.74 -2.84 55.23
N THR A 96 -2.23 -4.03 55.55
CA THR A 96 -1.53 -4.30 56.82
C THR A 96 -0.31 -5.24 56.72
N CYS A 97 0.16 -5.56 55.52
CA CYS A 97 1.24 -6.53 55.33
C CYS A 97 2.64 -5.87 55.33
N PRO A 98 3.57 -6.20 56.25
CA PRO A 98 4.90 -5.58 56.28
C PRO A 98 5.91 -6.20 55.29
N PHE A 99 5.90 -7.53 55.17
CA PHE A 99 6.79 -8.31 54.28
C PHE A 99 6.21 -9.74 54.12
N HIS A 100 5.20 -9.98 53.26
CA HIS A 100 4.84 -11.38 52.93
C HIS A 100 5.67 -11.92 51.78
N GLU A 101 6.21 -13.10 52.03
CA GLU A 101 7.33 -13.72 51.31
C GLU A 101 7.04 -13.97 49.82
N LYS A 102 8.11 -13.87 49.01
CA LYS A 102 8.10 -14.04 47.55
C LYS A 102 7.49 -15.37 47.10
N VAL A 103 6.27 -15.38 46.59
CA VAL A 103 5.80 -16.38 45.61
C VAL A 103 4.87 -15.71 44.58
N GLY A 104 5.38 -15.46 43.37
CA GLY A 104 4.60 -14.91 42.26
C GLY A 104 5.49 -14.51 41.09
N GLU A 105 5.25 -15.08 39.91
CA GLU A 105 5.85 -14.64 38.64
C GLU A 105 4.85 -13.71 37.94
N HIS A 106 5.31 -12.77 37.10
CA HIS A 106 4.37 -12.04 36.23
C HIS A 106 3.63 -13.07 35.38
N ALA A 107 2.32 -13.22 35.61
CA ALA A 107 1.53 -14.23 34.91
C ALA A 107 1.43 -13.92 33.41
N HIS A 108 1.45 -12.63 33.06
CA HIS A 108 1.30 -12.12 31.70
C HIS A 108 2.41 -11.12 31.37
N GLY A 109 2.74 -11.00 30.08
CA GLY A 109 3.76 -10.08 29.60
C GLY A 109 3.81 -10.02 28.07
N PRO A 110 4.89 -9.50 27.49
CA PRO A 110 5.15 -9.59 26.06
C PRO A 110 5.27 -11.05 25.61
N ASP A 111 4.87 -11.34 24.36
CA ASP A 111 5.13 -12.64 23.75
C ASP A 111 6.63 -12.83 23.46
N VAL A 112 7.08 -14.08 23.32
CA VAL A 112 8.50 -14.46 23.25
C VAL A 112 9.26 -13.67 22.18
N TRP A 113 8.69 -13.52 20.97
CA TRP A 113 9.33 -12.76 19.89
C TRP A 113 9.59 -11.29 20.29
N ALA A 114 8.71 -10.70 21.11
CA ALA A 114 8.82 -9.33 21.55
C ALA A 114 9.86 -9.18 22.67
N CYS A 115 9.95 -10.16 23.57
CA CYS A 115 11.05 -10.25 24.54
C CYS A 115 12.41 -10.34 23.83
N GLU A 116 12.55 -11.28 22.88
CA GLU A 116 13.78 -11.43 22.08
C GLU A 116 14.13 -10.18 21.25
N PHE A 117 13.12 -9.43 20.79
CA PHE A 117 13.32 -8.17 20.06
C PHE A 117 13.90 -7.09 20.98
N LEU A 118 13.30 -6.93 22.16
CA LEU A 118 13.66 -5.90 23.13
C LEU A 118 15.03 -6.17 23.76
N ASP A 119 15.38 -7.42 24.05
CA ASP A 119 16.72 -7.80 24.51
C ASP A 119 17.80 -7.52 23.46
N GLN A 120 17.53 -7.85 22.18
CA GLN A 120 18.47 -7.57 21.09
C GLN A 120 18.67 -6.06 20.87
N LEU A 121 17.60 -5.26 21.02
CA LEU A 121 17.71 -3.80 20.99
C LEU A 121 18.60 -3.30 22.14
N GLY A 122 18.44 -3.83 23.35
CA GLY A 122 19.29 -3.50 24.50
C GLY A 122 20.76 -3.85 24.29
N GLU A 123 21.06 -4.98 23.64
CA GLU A 123 22.43 -5.35 23.27
C GLU A 123 23.03 -4.40 22.23
N GLU A 124 22.27 -4.04 21.19
CA GLU A 124 22.74 -3.13 20.14
C GLU A 124 22.91 -1.67 20.61
N ILE A 125 22.18 -1.24 21.65
CA ILE A 125 22.43 0.01 22.41
C ILE A 125 23.76 -0.11 23.19
N ARG A 126 23.90 -1.13 24.06
CA ARG A 126 25.13 -1.38 24.85
C ARG A 126 26.40 -1.42 23.99
N LYS A 127 26.30 -2.03 22.82
CA LYS A 127 27.39 -2.19 21.84
C LYS A 127 27.82 -0.89 21.16
N ARG A 128 26.91 0.09 21.03
CA ARG A 128 27.22 1.42 20.48
C ARG A 128 27.78 2.37 21.53
N ALA A 129 27.35 2.20 22.79
CA ALA A 129 27.83 2.96 23.93
C ALA A 129 27.79 4.49 23.69
N PHE A 130 26.65 5.00 23.23
CA PHE A 130 26.44 6.43 23.05
C PHE A 130 26.59 7.16 24.39
N ASP A 131 27.41 8.22 24.41
CA ASP A 131 27.78 8.96 25.62
C ASP A 131 27.00 10.27 25.80
N GLY A 132 26.00 10.53 24.93
CA GLY A 132 25.26 11.79 24.90
C GLY A 132 25.91 12.91 24.09
N SER A 133 27.08 12.68 23.47
CA SER A 133 27.85 13.73 22.77
C SER A 133 28.52 13.30 21.46
N HIS A 134 29.01 12.06 21.36
CA HIS A 134 29.65 11.53 20.16
C HIS A 134 28.68 10.66 19.38
N ALA A 135 28.32 11.09 18.16
CA ALA A 135 27.37 10.36 17.32
C ALA A 135 27.82 8.91 17.04
N VAL A 136 26.91 7.96 17.19
CA VAL A 136 27.15 6.52 16.98
C VAL A 136 26.48 6.04 15.68
N ALA A 137 26.92 4.88 15.18
CA ALA A 137 26.27 4.25 14.03
C ALA A 137 24.78 3.97 14.33
N PRO A 138 23.84 4.17 13.38
CA PRO A 138 22.42 4.01 13.65
C PRO A 138 22.02 2.56 14.01
N ILE A 139 21.01 2.41 14.86
CA ILE A 139 20.33 1.13 15.13
C ILE A 139 19.17 1.02 14.15
N GLN A 140 19.19 0.06 13.23
CA GLN A 140 18.15 -0.06 12.21
C GLN A 140 17.58 -1.48 12.21
N PHE A 141 16.32 -1.63 12.60
CA PHE A 141 15.58 -2.89 12.54
C PHE A 141 14.64 -2.91 11.34
N SER A 142 14.68 -3.99 10.57
CA SER A 142 13.74 -4.28 9.49
C SER A 142 13.03 -5.61 9.77
N THR A 143 11.75 -5.53 10.15
CA THR A 143 11.04 -6.68 10.71
C THR A 143 9.88 -7.15 9.84
N VAL A 144 10.10 -8.29 9.20
CA VAL A 144 9.14 -9.08 8.44
C VAL A 144 8.14 -9.71 9.40
N SER A 145 6.84 -9.43 9.29
CA SER A 145 5.86 -10.07 10.18
C SER A 145 4.42 -10.21 9.69
N GLY A 146 3.77 -11.28 10.15
CA GLY A 146 2.35 -11.60 9.95
C GLY A 146 1.35 -10.61 10.55
N HIS A 147 0.05 -10.84 10.32
CA HIS A 147 -1.02 -10.02 10.92
C HIS A 147 -1.33 -10.51 12.34
N GLY A 148 -1.74 -9.60 13.25
CA GLY A 148 -2.19 -9.97 14.59
C GLY A 148 -1.10 -10.07 15.67
N ILE A 149 0.18 -10.23 15.30
CA ILE A 149 1.29 -10.49 16.24
C ILE A 149 1.63 -9.38 17.26
N GLY A 150 0.93 -8.24 17.26
CA GLY A 150 1.19 -7.12 18.18
C GLY A 150 2.07 -5.97 17.66
N LYS A 151 2.33 -5.86 16.35
CA LYS A 151 3.13 -4.76 15.74
C LYS A 151 2.85 -3.35 16.31
N SER A 152 1.58 -2.93 16.35
CA SER A 152 1.22 -1.57 16.83
C SER A 152 1.45 -1.40 18.34
N THR A 153 1.40 -2.49 19.12
CA THR A 153 1.79 -2.51 20.53
C THR A 153 3.29 -2.31 20.67
N MET A 154 4.11 -3.06 19.92
CA MET A 154 5.56 -2.87 19.89
C MET A 154 5.95 -1.44 19.46
N SER A 155 5.25 -0.86 18.47
CA SER A 155 5.45 0.56 18.10
C SER A 155 5.14 1.54 19.25
N GLY A 156 4.15 1.23 20.10
CA GLY A 156 3.84 2.00 21.30
C GLY A 156 4.91 1.88 22.38
N TRP A 157 5.38 0.64 22.64
CA TRP A 157 6.45 0.37 23.59
C TRP A 157 7.76 1.06 23.20
N LEU A 158 8.21 0.93 21.95
CA LEU A 158 9.46 1.54 21.49
C LEU A 158 9.41 3.07 21.53
N ALA A 159 8.29 3.68 21.11
CA ALA A 159 8.13 5.12 21.20
C ALA A 159 8.19 5.63 22.65
N LYS A 160 7.57 4.91 23.60
CA LYS A 160 7.58 5.27 25.02
C LYS A 160 8.92 4.98 25.70
N PHE A 161 9.56 3.84 25.39
CA PHE A 161 10.91 3.51 25.85
C PHE A 161 11.91 4.59 25.47
N ILE A 162 11.94 4.98 24.20
CA ILE A 162 12.89 5.99 23.70
C ILE A 162 12.60 7.34 24.34
N LEU A 163 11.34 7.77 24.37
CA LEU A 163 10.98 9.05 25.00
C LEU A 163 11.35 9.10 26.49
N ASP A 164 11.08 8.06 27.25
CA ASP A 164 11.28 8.10 28.72
C ASP A 164 12.75 7.99 29.12
N THR A 165 13.52 7.18 28.40
CA THR A 165 14.92 6.88 28.73
C THR A 165 15.92 7.79 28.02
N ARG A 166 15.50 8.52 26.98
CA ARG A 166 16.31 9.54 26.29
C ARG A 166 15.57 10.89 26.31
N PRO A 167 15.83 11.74 27.32
CA PRO A 167 15.47 13.15 27.27
C PRO A 167 15.97 13.80 25.96
N MET A 168 15.24 14.77 25.43
CA MET A 168 15.55 15.44 24.16
C MET A 168 15.54 14.52 22.92
N SER A 169 14.87 13.37 23.00
CA SER A 169 14.63 12.51 21.82
C SER A 169 13.50 13.03 20.94
N VAL A 170 13.68 12.90 19.63
CA VAL A 170 12.72 13.34 18.60
C VAL A 170 12.29 12.13 17.75
N GLY A 171 10.99 11.92 17.60
CA GLY A 171 10.43 10.74 16.93
C GLY A 171 9.39 11.03 15.86
N THR A 172 9.32 10.17 14.84
CA THR A 172 8.28 10.17 13.81
C THR A 172 7.67 8.78 13.63
N VAL A 173 6.39 8.64 13.94
CA VAL A 173 5.59 7.45 13.59
C VAL A 173 4.84 7.74 12.29
N THR A 174 4.94 6.86 11.29
CA THR A 174 4.32 7.09 9.99
C THR A 174 3.46 5.95 9.45
N ALA A 175 2.47 6.35 8.66
CA ALA A 175 1.55 5.49 7.94
C ALA A 175 0.97 6.24 6.72
N MET A 176 0.37 5.53 5.77
CA MET A 176 -0.08 6.10 4.49
C MET A 176 -1.12 7.22 4.63
N THR A 177 -2.01 7.12 5.61
CA THR A 177 -3.07 8.11 5.84
C THR A 177 -3.18 8.54 7.30
N ALA A 178 -3.59 9.79 7.53
CA ALA A 178 -3.75 10.34 8.87
C ALA A 178 -4.82 9.59 9.69
N GLU A 179 -5.79 8.96 9.03
CA GLU A 179 -6.83 8.16 9.67
C GLU A 179 -6.33 6.74 10.03
N GLN A 180 -5.48 6.13 9.19
CA GLN A 180 -4.73 4.91 9.56
C GLN A 180 -3.83 5.19 10.77
N LEU A 181 -3.07 6.27 10.71
CA LEU A 181 -2.12 6.65 11.76
C LEU A 181 -2.85 6.87 13.08
N LYS A 182 -3.85 7.78 13.08
CA LYS A 182 -4.67 8.11 14.26
C LYS A 182 -5.31 6.88 14.90
N ASN A 183 -5.91 5.99 14.11
CA ASN A 183 -6.79 4.92 14.63
C ASN A 183 -6.07 3.59 14.87
N LYS A 184 -4.79 3.46 14.52
CA LYS A 184 -3.99 2.23 14.71
C LYS A 184 -2.73 2.51 15.51
N THR A 185 -1.61 2.83 14.85
CA THR A 185 -0.31 2.96 15.50
C THR A 185 -0.29 4.11 16.51
N TRP A 186 -0.89 5.26 16.18
CA TRP A 186 -0.98 6.39 17.10
C TRP A 186 -1.96 6.14 18.26
N ALA A 187 -3.10 5.47 18.00
CA ALA A 187 -4.00 5.04 19.07
C ALA A 187 -3.33 4.04 20.03
N ALA A 188 -2.45 3.16 19.52
CA ALA A 188 -1.66 2.25 20.35
C ALA A 188 -0.62 3.01 21.19
N VAL A 189 0.15 3.94 20.59
CA VAL A 189 1.05 4.86 21.32
C VAL A 189 0.29 5.58 22.42
N GLY A 190 -0.88 6.15 22.12
CA GLY A 190 -1.73 6.84 23.09
C GLY A 190 -2.32 5.94 24.18
N ARG A 191 -2.61 4.67 23.88
CA ARG A 191 -3.05 3.68 24.88
C ARG A 191 -1.91 3.35 25.84
N TRP A 192 -0.74 2.99 25.32
CA TRP A 192 0.43 2.64 26.15
C TRP A 192 0.94 3.84 26.95
N HIS A 193 0.98 5.03 26.35
CA HIS A 193 1.28 6.27 27.07
C HIS A 193 0.37 6.49 28.29
N LYS A 194 -0.95 6.35 28.14
CA LYS A 194 -1.92 6.53 29.25
C LYS A 194 -1.81 5.48 30.36
N MET A 195 -1.26 4.31 30.04
CA MET A 195 -1.00 3.24 31.02
C MET A 195 0.42 3.32 31.60
N SER A 196 1.28 4.23 31.11
CA SER A 196 2.66 4.35 31.58
C SER A 196 2.77 5.15 32.87
N LEU A 197 3.72 4.77 33.74
CA LEU A 197 4.07 5.54 34.95
C LEU A 197 4.41 7.01 34.63
N THR A 198 5.04 7.27 33.48
CA THR A 198 5.41 8.60 32.94
C THR A 198 4.27 9.37 32.25
N SER A 199 3.01 8.94 32.36
CA SER A 199 1.91 9.51 31.57
C SER A 199 1.72 11.02 31.76
N HIS A 200 2.12 11.56 32.91
CA HIS A 200 2.08 12.99 33.23
C HIS A 200 3.23 13.82 32.63
N TRP A 201 4.30 13.22 32.12
CA TRP A 201 5.46 13.92 31.54
C TRP A 201 5.23 14.43 30.10
N PHE A 202 4.18 13.96 29.43
CA PHE A 202 3.93 14.23 28.02
C PHE A 202 2.46 14.52 27.70
N ASP A 203 2.21 15.53 26.90
CA ASP A 203 0.88 15.86 26.38
C ASP A 203 0.60 15.04 25.11
N TYR A 204 -0.36 14.09 25.20
CA TYR A 204 -0.82 13.31 24.05
C TYR A 204 -1.96 13.99 23.28
N THR A 205 -1.71 14.29 22.01
CA THR A 205 -2.69 14.87 21.09
C THR A 205 -3.06 13.89 19.97
N SER A 206 -4.34 13.89 19.57
CA SER A 206 -4.88 12.99 18.52
C SER A 206 -5.72 13.72 17.47
N GLY A 207 -5.57 15.04 17.35
CA GLY A 207 -6.26 15.86 16.34
C GLY A 207 -5.71 15.58 14.93
N ARG A 208 -6.55 15.68 13.89
CA ARG A 208 -6.02 15.62 12.51
C ARG A 208 -5.10 16.83 12.30
N GLY A 209 -3.85 16.59 11.86
CA GLY A 209 -2.83 17.64 11.70
C GLY A 209 -2.12 18.05 13.00
N ALA A 210 -2.47 17.46 14.14
CA ALA A 210 -1.88 17.72 15.45
C ALA A 210 -1.82 16.41 16.26
N MET A 211 -1.16 15.39 15.69
CA MET A 211 -0.86 14.12 16.37
C MET A 211 0.57 14.18 16.86
N ALA A 212 0.75 14.50 18.14
CA ALA A 212 2.04 14.60 18.80
C ALA A 212 1.95 14.15 20.26
N LEU A 213 3.06 13.64 20.77
CA LEU A 213 3.32 13.32 22.16
C LEU A 213 4.53 14.18 22.55
N LYS A 214 4.31 15.26 23.30
CA LYS A 214 5.31 16.30 23.53
C LYS A 214 5.60 16.43 25.02
N SER A 215 6.86 16.57 25.42
CA SER A 215 7.17 16.81 26.83
C SER A 215 6.54 18.13 27.30
N ASN A 216 5.86 18.08 28.44
CA ASN A 216 5.32 19.28 29.11
C ASN A 216 6.28 19.86 30.16
N ARG A 217 7.46 19.25 30.32
CA ARG A 217 8.52 19.70 31.22
C ARG A 217 9.25 20.93 30.67
N LEU A 218 9.88 21.67 31.59
CA LEU A 218 10.72 22.83 31.30
C LEU A 218 12.20 22.47 31.47
N ASN A 219 13.08 23.13 30.72
CA ASN A 219 14.53 23.06 30.96
C ASN A 219 14.93 23.89 32.20
N ARG A 220 16.22 23.88 32.54
CA ARG A 220 16.77 24.65 33.69
C ARG A 220 16.62 26.17 33.58
N LEU A 221 16.27 26.69 32.40
CA LEU A 221 16.02 28.11 32.12
C LEU A 221 14.52 28.46 32.11
N GLY A 222 13.63 27.48 32.33
CA GLY A 222 12.18 27.66 32.28
C GLY A 222 11.55 27.58 30.89
N GLU A 223 12.31 27.15 29.88
CA GLU A 223 11.84 27.03 28.49
C GLU A 223 11.20 25.66 28.23
N SER A 224 10.17 25.59 27.40
CA SER A 224 9.42 24.36 27.14
C SER A 224 10.19 23.38 26.25
N LEU A 225 10.30 22.12 26.70
CA LEU A 225 10.95 21.03 25.96
C LEU A 225 10.08 20.43 24.84
N ALA A 226 8.88 21.00 24.57
CA ALA A 226 7.87 20.43 23.68
C ALA A 226 8.24 20.37 22.17
N LEU A 227 9.35 21.01 21.77
CA LEU A 227 9.90 20.95 20.41
C LEU A 227 11.14 20.05 20.30
N ASP A 228 11.89 19.89 21.39
CA ASP A 228 13.14 19.13 21.41
C ASP A 228 12.97 17.71 21.98
N TRP A 229 11.90 17.47 22.74
CA TRP A 229 11.57 16.17 23.32
C TRP A 229 10.13 15.77 22.99
N ASN A 230 9.97 15.06 21.87
CA ASN A 230 8.65 14.75 21.33
C ASN A 230 8.65 13.58 20.33
N CYS A 231 7.47 13.01 20.11
CA CYS A 231 7.18 12.16 18.96
C CYS A 231 5.98 12.72 18.19
N THR A 232 6.05 12.76 16.86
CA THR A 232 4.94 13.19 16.00
C THR A 232 4.44 12.07 15.10
N ALA A 233 3.22 12.22 14.59
CA ALA A 233 2.60 11.28 13.67
C ALA A 233 2.37 11.93 12.29
N LEU A 234 3.22 11.58 11.33
CA LEU A 234 3.24 12.15 9.97
C LEU A 234 2.79 11.14 8.91
N THR A 235 2.09 11.60 7.86
CA THR A 235 1.63 10.72 6.77
C THR A 235 2.67 10.59 5.68
N CYS A 236 3.04 9.37 5.28
CA CYS A 236 4.08 9.11 4.28
C CYS A 236 3.64 9.30 2.81
N ARG A 237 2.96 10.42 2.50
CA ARG A 237 2.73 10.85 1.12
C ARG A 237 4.02 11.44 0.55
N GLU A 238 4.29 11.17 -0.72
CA GLU A 238 5.51 11.62 -1.39
C GLU A 238 5.63 13.15 -1.48
N GLU A 239 4.50 13.85 -1.61
CA GLU A 239 4.39 15.31 -1.51
C GLU A 239 4.91 15.86 -0.16
N ASN A 240 4.69 15.11 0.92
CA ASN A 240 5.06 15.49 2.29
C ASN A 240 6.47 15.04 2.66
N SER A 241 7.30 14.58 1.71
CA SER A 241 8.62 14.02 2.02
C SER A 241 9.52 14.98 2.79
N GLU A 242 9.42 16.28 2.53
CA GLU A 242 10.21 17.32 3.22
C GLU A 242 9.93 17.38 4.73
N ALA A 243 8.72 17.01 5.18
CA ALA A 243 8.38 16.97 6.59
C ALA A 243 9.07 15.82 7.37
N PHE A 244 9.79 14.93 6.67
CA PHE A 244 10.62 13.87 7.27
C PHE A 244 12.11 14.25 7.31
N ALA A 245 12.50 15.38 6.70
CA ALA A 245 13.88 15.87 6.64
C ALA A 245 14.23 16.69 7.90
N GLY A 246 15.50 16.70 8.28
CA GLY A 246 16.01 17.59 9.34
C GLY A 246 15.63 17.19 10.78
N GLN A 247 15.20 15.95 11.01
CA GLN A 247 14.93 15.42 12.35
C GLN A 247 16.25 15.09 13.07
N HIS A 248 16.87 16.10 13.66
CA HIS A 248 18.15 16.03 14.37
C HIS A 248 17.98 15.93 15.88
N ALA A 249 18.87 15.18 16.53
CA ALA A 249 18.87 14.92 17.96
C ALA A 249 20.31 14.63 18.43
N ALA A 250 21.23 15.55 18.14
CA ALA A 250 22.68 15.32 18.24
C ALA A 250 23.18 14.80 19.60
N ASN A 251 22.51 15.18 20.69
CA ASN A 251 22.85 14.77 22.06
C ASN A 251 21.89 13.69 22.63
N ALA A 252 21.04 13.09 21.79
CA ALA A 252 19.96 12.18 22.17
C ALA A 252 19.65 11.18 21.03
N THR A 253 18.38 10.80 20.85
CA THR A 253 17.93 9.83 19.84
C THR A 253 16.92 10.43 18.87
N SER A 254 17.20 10.33 17.57
CA SER A 254 16.22 10.55 16.50
C SER A 254 15.62 9.20 16.06
N PHE A 255 14.30 9.06 15.94
CA PHE A 255 13.69 7.78 15.57
C PHE A 255 12.50 7.78 14.58
N TYR A 256 12.31 6.66 13.87
CA TYR A 256 11.27 6.47 12.84
C TYR A 256 10.56 5.09 12.88
N ILE A 257 9.25 5.02 12.56
CA ILE A 257 8.42 3.78 12.58
C ILE A 257 7.41 3.68 11.39
N PHE A 258 7.23 2.52 10.71
CA PHE A 258 6.46 2.33 9.43
C PHE A 258 5.40 1.14 9.41
N ASP A 259 4.45 1.03 8.43
CA ASP A 259 3.38 -0.04 8.27
C ASP A 259 2.75 -0.20 6.82
N GLU A 260 2.35 -1.40 6.32
CA GLU A 260 1.99 -1.71 4.88
C GLU A 260 0.85 -2.76 4.55
N ALA A 261 0.25 -2.82 3.32
CA ALA A 261 -0.95 -3.63 2.89
C ALA A 261 -0.92 -4.26 1.43
N CYS A 262 -1.90 -5.12 0.96
CA CYS A 262 -1.93 -5.80 -0.41
C CYS A 262 -3.25 -6.53 -0.94
N PHE A 263 -3.25 -7.04 -2.20
CA PHE A 263 -4.31 -7.81 -2.95
C PHE A 263 -3.97 -9.30 -3.24
N ARG A 264 -4.91 -10.20 -3.61
CA ARG A 264 -4.59 -11.63 -3.96
C ARG A 264 -3.98 -11.87 -5.36
N ALA A 265 -3.49 -13.10 -5.61
CA ALA A 265 -2.82 -13.50 -6.86
C ALA A 265 -3.70 -13.48 -8.12
N GLU A 266 -4.96 -13.90 -8.01
CA GLU A 266 -5.88 -13.96 -9.15
C GLU A 266 -6.52 -12.59 -9.47
N THR A 267 -6.15 -11.53 -8.75
CA THR A 267 -6.59 -10.17 -9.05
C THR A 267 -5.83 -9.61 -10.25
N GLU A 268 -6.59 -9.00 -11.16
CA GLU A 268 -6.10 -8.38 -12.38
C GLU A 268 -6.16 -6.86 -12.28
N VAL A 269 -5.30 -6.18 -13.03
CA VAL A 269 -5.29 -4.72 -13.19
C VAL A 269 -5.55 -4.40 -14.66
N LEU A 270 -6.28 -3.32 -14.92
CA LEU A 270 -6.44 -2.82 -16.29
C LEU A 270 -5.20 -2.03 -16.69
N THR A 271 -4.51 -2.49 -17.73
CA THR A 271 -3.34 -1.83 -18.33
C THR A 271 -3.65 -1.31 -19.73
N ASP A 272 -2.73 -0.52 -20.29
CA ASP A 272 -2.76 -0.06 -21.68
C ASP A 272 -2.63 -1.21 -22.72
N ARG A 273 -2.35 -2.44 -22.25
CA ARG A 273 -2.42 -3.69 -23.04
C ARG A 273 -3.61 -4.59 -22.69
N GLY A 274 -4.53 -4.10 -21.86
CA GLY A 274 -5.71 -4.82 -21.37
C GLY A 274 -5.52 -5.41 -19.98
N TRP A 275 -6.31 -6.43 -19.65
CA TRP A 275 -6.27 -7.08 -18.33
C TRP A 275 -5.03 -7.96 -18.18
N LEU A 276 -4.21 -7.65 -17.19
CA LEU A 276 -3.09 -8.48 -16.76
C LEU A 276 -3.26 -8.85 -15.28
N TYR A 277 -2.84 -10.06 -14.90
CA TYR A 277 -2.65 -10.39 -13.48
C TYR A 277 -1.54 -9.52 -12.89
N PHE A 278 -1.65 -9.16 -11.61
CA PHE A 278 -0.56 -8.45 -10.91
C PHE A 278 0.81 -9.14 -11.08
N SER A 279 0.82 -10.48 -11.08
CA SER A 279 2.01 -11.32 -11.29
C SER A 279 2.70 -11.15 -12.65
N SER A 280 2.03 -10.52 -13.62
CA SER A 280 2.51 -10.28 -14.99
C SER A 280 2.82 -8.81 -15.27
N LEU A 281 2.69 -7.92 -14.28
CA LEU A 281 3.01 -6.51 -14.43
C LEU A 281 4.53 -6.28 -14.45
N THR A 282 4.94 -5.25 -15.18
CA THR A 282 6.31 -4.72 -15.19
C THR A 282 6.26 -3.18 -15.15
N PRO A 283 7.34 -2.48 -14.74
CA PRO A 283 7.33 -1.02 -14.61
C PRO A 283 6.98 -0.25 -15.90
N GLN A 284 7.11 -0.89 -17.07
CA GLN A 284 6.79 -0.30 -18.38
C GLN A 284 5.29 -0.30 -18.70
N HIS A 285 4.48 -1.15 -18.05
CA HIS A 285 3.04 -1.18 -18.24
C HIS A 285 2.38 0.05 -17.61
N ARG A 286 1.44 0.68 -18.30
CA ARG A 286 0.66 1.78 -17.72
C ARG A 286 -0.65 1.23 -17.16
N LEU A 287 -0.95 1.56 -15.91
CA LEU A 287 -2.15 1.11 -15.20
C LEU A 287 -3.25 2.17 -15.31
N LEU A 288 -4.51 1.74 -15.32
CA LEU A 288 -5.64 2.68 -15.34
C LEU A 288 -5.89 3.28 -13.96
N THR A 289 -5.81 4.61 -13.90
CA THR A 289 -6.07 5.45 -12.72
C THR A 289 -7.21 6.43 -13.03
N PRO A 290 -7.74 7.19 -12.05
CA PRO A 290 -8.70 8.27 -12.31
C PRO A 290 -8.15 9.37 -13.23
N GLU A 291 -6.82 9.51 -13.33
CA GLU A 291 -6.11 10.47 -14.17
C GLU A 291 -5.72 9.89 -15.55
N GLY A 292 -6.16 8.66 -15.86
CA GLY A 292 -5.85 7.95 -17.10
C GLY A 292 -4.72 6.93 -16.94
N TRP A 293 -3.90 6.77 -17.99
CA TRP A 293 -2.81 5.78 -18.03
C TRP A 293 -1.55 6.30 -17.33
N GLN A 294 -1.22 5.75 -16.15
CA GLN A 294 0.00 6.11 -15.41
C GLN A 294 0.94 4.91 -15.25
N GLN A 295 2.25 5.13 -15.30
CA GLN A 295 3.23 4.10 -14.92
C GLN A 295 3.20 3.87 -13.40
N PRO A 296 3.35 2.63 -12.92
CA PRO A 296 3.50 2.35 -11.50
C PRO A 296 4.88 2.84 -11.03
N THR A 297 4.90 3.61 -9.94
CA THR A 297 6.16 3.99 -9.26
C THR A 297 6.76 2.81 -8.50
N ALA A 298 5.96 1.80 -8.16
CA ALA A 298 6.43 0.51 -7.64
C ALA A 298 5.44 -0.63 -7.93
N LEU A 299 5.98 -1.86 -8.02
CA LEU A 299 5.21 -3.10 -8.16
C LEU A 299 5.68 -4.10 -7.10
N HIS A 300 4.74 -4.65 -6.34
CA HIS A 300 4.98 -5.46 -5.16
C HIS A 300 4.38 -6.86 -5.37
N ALA A 301 5.13 -7.92 -5.06
CA ALA A 301 4.69 -9.31 -5.19
C ALA A 301 5.23 -10.15 -4.02
N PHE A 302 4.38 -10.93 -3.35
CA PHE A 302 4.81 -11.66 -2.16
C PHE A 302 3.95 -12.80 -1.62
N ARG A 303 4.53 -13.80 -0.95
CA ARG A 303 3.76 -14.89 -0.31
C ARG A 303 3.15 -14.45 1.03
N ARG A 304 1.90 -14.83 1.31
CA ARG A 304 1.20 -14.56 2.58
C ARG A 304 0.46 -15.81 3.05
N ARG A 305 0.53 -16.08 4.36
CA ARG A 305 -0.38 -16.99 5.08
C ARG A 305 -1.28 -16.16 6.02
N GLY A 306 -2.54 -16.56 6.17
CA GLY A 306 -3.51 -15.96 7.10
C GLY A 306 -4.72 -15.30 6.43
N VAL A 307 -5.63 -14.76 7.24
CA VAL A 307 -6.99 -14.33 6.84
C VAL A 307 -6.99 -13.18 5.83
N MET A 308 -7.73 -13.33 4.74
CA MET A 308 -8.12 -12.26 3.82
C MET A 308 -9.61 -11.91 3.99
N LEU A 309 -9.99 -10.71 3.59
CA LEU A 309 -11.39 -10.30 3.51
C LEU A 309 -11.89 -10.46 2.08
N ARG A 310 -12.89 -11.32 1.90
CA ARG A 310 -13.55 -11.61 0.62
C ARG A 310 -14.96 -11.05 0.61
N ILE A 311 -15.33 -10.33 -0.43
CA ILE A 311 -16.74 -10.13 -0.81
C ILE A 311 -17.01 -11.01 -2.01
N ARG A 312 -18.06 -11.85 -1.97
CA ARG A 312 -18.49 -12.62 -3.15
C ARG A 312 -20.01 -12.62 -3.28
N LYS A 313 -20.54 -11.72 -4.12
CA LYS A 313 -21.97 -11.64 -4.44
C LYS A 313 -22.22 -11.42 -5.93
N ARG A 314 -23.48 -11.53 -6.34
CA ARG A 314 -23.90 -11.23 -7.72
C ARG A 314 -23.51 -9.78 -8.09
N GLY A 315 -22.52 -9.64 -8.96
CA GLY A 315 -22.03 -8.35 -9.45
C GLY A 315 -20.93 -7.69 -8.61
N LEU A 316 -20.35 -8.40 -7.63
CA LEU A 316 -19.11 -7.99 -6.96
C LEU A 316 -18.34 -9.18 -6.38
N SER A 317 -17.11 -9.38 -6.84
CA SER A 317 -16.06 -10.12 -6.15
C SER A 317 -14.92 -9.15 -5.81
N VAL A 318 -14.39 -9.26 -4.60
CA VAL A 318 -13.16 -8.58 -4.15
C VAL A 318 -12.51 -9.50 -3.14
N THR A 319 -11.19 -9.70 -3.18
CA THR A 319 -10.45 -10.39 -2.12
C THR A 319 -9.15 -9.63 -1.80
N VAL A 320 -9.06 -9.08 -0.59
CA VAL A 320 -7.99 -8.15 -0.17
C VAL A 320 -7.49 -8.46 1.25
N THR A 321 -6.32 -7.93 1.65
CA THR A 321 -5.91 -8.02 3.06
C THR A 321 -6.81 -7.16 3.96
N PRO A 322 -6.95 -7.48 5.26
CA PRO A 322 -7.80 -6.70 6.19
C PRO A 322 -7.45 -5.20 6.23
N ASN A 323 -6.16 -4.88 6.08
CA ASN A 323 -5.63 -3.52 6.07
C ASN A 323 -5.63 -2.81 4.70
N HIS A 324 -6.18 -3.43 3.64
CA HIS A 324 -6.22 -2.85 2.30
C HIS A 324 -7.16 -1.65 2.19
N GLU A 325 -6.76 -0.59 1.48
CA GLU A 325 -7.59 0.62 1.31
C GLU A 325 -8.71 0.43 0.26
N MET A 326 -9.94 0.26 0.75
CA MET A 326 -11.15 0.28 -0.05
C MET A 326 -11.57 1.73 -0.35
N TYR A 327 -11.82 2.05 -1.62
CA TYR A 327 -12.27 3.36 -2.06
C TYR A 327 -13.79 3.40 -2.27
N GLY A 328 -14.43 4.50 -1.84
CA GLY A 328 -15.84 4.74 -2.13
C GLY A 328 -16.33 6.12 -1.67
N LEU A 329 -17.57 6.43 -2.00
CA LEU A 329 -18.25 7.64 -1.56
C LEU A 329 -19.04 7.36 -0.27
N THR A 330 -19.09 8.33 0.64
CA THR A 330 -20.02 8.31 1.79
C THR A 330 -21.46 8.58 1.32
N ARG A 331 -22.45 8.48 2.22
CA ARG A 331 -23.84 8.88 1.93
C ARG A 331 -23.97 10.34 1.47
N ALA A 332 -23.04 11.21 1.88
CA ALA A 332 -22.99 12.62 1.48
C ALA A 332 -22.23 12.85 0.15
N GLY A 333 -21.85 11.80 -0.58
CA GLY A 333 -21.10 11.90 -1.84
C GLY A 333 -19.59 12.17 -1.67
N ILE A 334 -19.10 12.34 -0.44
CA ILE A 334 -17.68 12.63 -0.17
C ILE A 334 -16.83 11.38 -0.41
N ALA A 335 -15.78 11.50 -1.22
CA ALA A 335 -14.80 10.44 -1.47
C ALA A 335 -13.99 10.08 -0.21
N LYS A 336 -13.86 8.78 0.07
CA LYS A 336 -13.12 8.26 1.23
C LYS A 336 -12.37 6.97 0.88
N LYS A 337 -11.20 6.80 1.48
CA LYS A 337 -10.49 5.50 1.58
C LYS A 337 -10.63 4.97 3.02
N VAL A 338 -10.90 3.68 3.17
CA VAL A 338 -11.07 3.01 4.48
C VAL A 338 -10.47 1.60 4.39
N ARG A 339 -9.77 1.15 5.44
CA ARG A 339 -9.28 -0.24 5.50
C ARG A 339 -10.45 -1.22 5.37
N ALA A 340 -10.27 -2.30 4.63
CA ALA A 340 -11.30 -3.32 4.40
C ALA A 340 -11.96 -3.85 5.69
N GLU A 341 -11.17 -4.04 6.75
CA GLU A 341 -11.64 -4.44 8.10
C GLU A 341 -12.51 -3.39 8.80
N GLN A 342 -12.39 -2.11 8.41
CA GLN A 342 -13.09 -0.97 9.02
C GLN A 342 -14.24 -0.43 8.16
N VAL A 343 -14.57 -1.07 7.02
CA VAL A 343 -15.68 -0.63 6.16
C VAL A 343 -17.03 -0.87 6.84
N THR A 344 -17.60 0.17 7.43
CA THR A 344 -18.97 0.17 7.96
C THR A 344 -19.99 0.33 6.83
N GLU A 345 -19.89 1.41 6.07
CA GLU A 345 -20.71 1.68 4.87
C GLU A 345 -19.97 2.60 3.88
N LEU A 346 -19.86 2.17 2.60
CA LEU A 346 -19.33 2.97 1.48
C LEU A 346 -20.07 2.64 0.18
N MET A 347 -20.17 3.61 -0.75
CA MET A 347 -20.58 3.39 -2.13
C MET A 347 -19.34 3.32 -3.02
N ALA A 348 -18.84 2.11 -3.31
CA ALA A 348 -17.65 1.95 -4.16
C ALA A 348 -18.00 2.14 -5.65
N PRO A 349 -17.39 3.09 -6.37
CA PRO A 349 -17.63 3.27 -7.80
C PRO A 349 -17.07 2.09 -8.60
N ARG A 350 -17.75 1.77 -9.72
CA ARG A 350 -17.44 0.66 -10.63
C ARG A 350 -17.39 1.08 -12.11
N THR A 351 -17.66 2.34 -12.40
CA THR A 351 -17.51 2.96 -13.73
C THR A 351 -16.24 3.81 -13.80
N VAL A 352 -15.74 4.02 -15.00
CA VAL A 352 -14.61 4.90 -15.32
C VAL A 352 -15.12 6.12 -16.06
N GLU A 353 -14.59 7.29 -15.73
CA GLU A 353 -14.74 8.50 -16.52
C GLU A 353 -13.56 8.59 -17.50
N TRP A 354 -13.78 8.10 -18.72
CA TRP A 354 -12.76 8.02 -19.75
C TRP A 354 -12.85 9.20 -20.72
N SER A 355 -11.74 9.93 -20.86
CA SER A 355 -11.64 11.22 -21.55
C SER A 355 -10.59 11.23 -22.67
N ALA A 356 -10.21 10.07 -23.23
CA ALA A 356 -9.30 10.03 -24.36
C ALA A 356 -9.85 10.78 -25.60
N PRO A 357 -8.97 11.46 -26.37
CA PRO A 357 -9.36 12.13 -27.62
C PRO A 357 -9.84 11.12 -28.67
N GLU A 358 -10.45 11.64 -29.75
CA GLU A 358 -10.75 10.86 -30.94
C GLU A 358 -9.46 10.26 -31.53
N TYR A 359 -9.39 8.93 -31.59
CA TYR A 359 -8.31 8.24 -32.28
C TYR A 359 -8.47 8.43 -33.79
N VAL A 360 -7.36 8.49 -34.54
CA VAL A 360 -7.36 8.70 -36.00
C VAL A 360 -7.80 7.42 -36.72
N VAL A 361 -9.11 7.18 -36.73
CA VAL A 361 -9.80 6.09 -37.42
C VAL A 361 -11.23 6.52 -37.74
N SER A 362 -11.72 6.22 -38.94
CA SER A 362 -13.09 6.58 -39.32
C SER A 362 -14.13 5.73 -38.59
N ASP A 363 -15.33 6.27 -38.43
CA ASP A 363 -16.46 5.52 -37.87
C ASP A 363 -16.81 4.27 -38.68
N ASP A 364 -16.56 4.28 -40.00
CA ASP A 364 -16.83 3.15 -40.89
C ASP A 364 -15.75 2.06 -40.80
N GLU A 365 -14.49 2.43 -40.62
CA GLU A 365 -13.43 1.48 -40.25
C GLU A 365 -13.74 0.79 -38.91
N LEU A 366 -14.25 1.54 -37.92
CA LEU A 366 -14.69 0.97 -36.64
C LEU A 366 -15.90 0.04 -36.79
N ARG A 367 -16.86 0.37 -37.67
CA ARG A 367 -18.00 -0.51 -37.99
C ARG A 367 -17.55 -1.79 -38.68
N LEU A 368 -16.63 -1.70 -39.63
CA LEU A 368 -16.09 -2.86 -40.35
C LEU A 368 -15.32 -3.78 -39.42
N ALA A 369 -14.45 -3.21 -38.58
CA ALA A 369 -13.74 -3.96 -37.55
C ALA A 369 -14.71 -4.66 -36.58
N ALA A 370 -15.76 -3.97 -36.12
CA ALA A 370 -16.76 -4.55 -35.24
C ALA A 370 -17.47 -5.75 -35.88
N TRP A 371 -17.87 -5.66 -37.17
CA TRP A 371 -18.45 -6.78 -37.92
C TRP A 371 -17.47 -7.93 -38.16
N TYR A 372 -16.20 -7.64 -38.44
CA TYR A 372 -15.19 -8.68 -38.60
C TYR A 372 -14.90 -9.43 -37.28
N TYR A 373 -14.79 -8.72 -36.15
CA TYR A 373 -14.40 -9.34 -34.89
C TYR A 373 -15.52 -10.13 -34.19
N SER A 374 -16.79 -9.89 -34.54
CA SER A 374 -17.90 -10.81 -34.23
C SER A 374 -18.02 -11.87 -35.33
N GLU A 375 -18.63 -11.51 -36.45
CA GLU A 375 -19.15 -12.41 -37.50
C GLU A 375 -18.14 -12.77 -38.62
N GLY A 376 -16.92 -12.25 -38.54
CA GLY A 376 -15.92 -12.41 -39.58
C GLY A 376 -15.21 -13.76 -39.61
N HIS A 377 -14.72 -14.17 -40.77
CA HIS A 377 -13.77 -15.27 -40.95
C HIS A 377 -12.81 -14.95 -42.09
N LEU A 378 -11.63 -15.57 -42.10
CA LEU A 378 -10.61 -15.32 -43.12
C LEU A 378 -10.73 -16.31 -44.28
N VAL A 379 -10.48 -15.84 -45.50
CA VAL A 379 -10.59 -16.63 -46.74
C VAL A 379 -9.18 -16.80 -47.35
N ARG A 380 -8.81 -18.04 -47.69
CA ARG A 380 -7.54 -18.38 -48.36
C ARG A 380 -7.78 -18.77 -49.81
N ASN A 381 -6.78 -18.56 -50.65
CA ASN A 381 -6.70 -19.24 -51.93
C ASN A 381 -6.47 -20.76 -51.71
N ILE A 382 -7.28 -21.59 -52.37
CA ILE A 382 -7.21 -23.06 -52.28
C ILE A 382 -6.59 -23.61 -53.56
N TYR A 383 -5.28 -23.41 -53.75
CA TYR A 383 -4.55 -23.98 -54.90
C TYR A 383 -3.18 -24.51 -54.49
N GLU A 384 -3.14 -25.79 -54.13
CA GLU A 384 -1.98 -26.65 -54.33
C GLU A 384 -2.49 -28.10 -54.50
N TYR A 385 -2.57 -28.55 -55.76
CA TYR A 385 -2.86 -29.95 -56.08
C TYR A 385 -1.56 -30.75 -56.00
N LYS A 386 -1.55 -31.88 -55.29
CA LYS A 386 -0.54 -32.92 -55.56
C LYS A 386 -0.81 -33.45 -56.97
N ASN A 387 0.24 -33.61 -57.79
CA ASN A 387 0.20 -34.06 -59.20
C ASN A 387 -0.51 -35.42 -59.47
N ASN A 388 -0.99 -36.13 -58.45
CA ASN A 388 -1.45 -37.52 -58.56
C ASN A 388 -2.94 -37.70 -58.16
N GLY A 389 -3.77 -36.66 -58.28
CA GLY A 389 -5.24 -36.77 -58.39
C GLY A 389 -6.07 -37.40 -57.24
N ARG A 390 -5.44 -37.84 -56.13
CA ARG A 390 -6.12 -38.59 -55.04
C ARG A 390 -5.79 -38.08 -53.62
N GLY A 391 -5.52 -36.77 -53.47
CA GLY A 391 -5.30 -36.14 -52.17
C GLY A 391 -6.32 -35.04 -51.89
N ARG A 392 -6.77 -34.90 -50.63
CA ARG A 392 -7.47 -33.68 -50.19
C ARG A 392 -6.54 -32.45 -50.41
N PRO A 393 -7.04 -31.32 -50.93
CA PRO A 393 -6.22 -30.11 -51.10
C PRO A 393 -5.57 -29.69 -49.77
N ARG A 394 -4.29 -29.33 -49.79
CA ARG A 394 -3.66 -28.65 -48.63
C ARG A 394 -3.91 -27.15 -48.76
N THR A 395 -4.27 -26.50 -47.65
CA THR A 395 -4.57 -25.08 -47.63
C THR A 395 -3.30 -24.23 -47.49
N VAL A 396 -2.51 -24.14 -48.56
CA VAL A 396 -1.16 -23.51 -48.59
C VAL A 396 -1.18 -22.04 -49.07
N GLY A 397 -2.30 -21.53 -49.58
CA GLY A 397 -2.39 -20.17 -50.14
C GLY A 397 -2.36 -19.02 -49.12
N LYS A 398 -1.88 -17.86 -49.58
CA LYS A 398 -2.01 -16.55 -48.89
C LYS A 398 -3.50 -16.22 -48.63
N TRP A 399 -3.75 -15.36 -47.65
CA TRP A 399 -5.09 -14.79 -47.42
C TRP A 399 -5.52 -13.98 -48.65
N HIS A 400 -6.73 -14.24 -49.13
CA HIS A 400 -7.32 -13.57 -50.31
C HIS A 400 -8.32 -12.49 -49.91
N GLY A 401 -8.84 -12.57 -48.69
CA GLY A 401 -9.88 -11.69 -48.19
C GLY A 401 -10.47 -12.21 -46.87
N PHE A 402 -11.62 -11.67 -46.51
CA PHE A 402 -12.38 -12.08 -45.33
C PHE A 402 -13.88 -12.08 -45.65
N GLY A 403 -14.63 -12.94 -44.97
CA GLY A 403 -16.09 -12.98 -45.08
C GLY A 403 -16.77 -12.56 -43.78
N ILE A 404 -17.87 -11.83 -43.84
CA ILE A 404 -18.77 -11.51 -42.71
C ILE A 404 -20.04 -12.34 -42.90
N THR A 405 -20.57 -12.97 -41.85
CA THR A 405 -21.77 -13.81 -41.94
C THR A 405 -22.87 -13.30 -41.01
N ASN A 406 -24.01 -12.85 -41.52
CA ASN A 406 -25.13 -12.44 -40.66
C ASN A 406 -26.49 -12.67 -41.35
N ASN A 407 -27.51 -13.04 -40.58
CA ASN A 407 -28.84 -13.34 -41.11
C ASN A 407 -29.62 -12.08 -41.56
N LYS A 408 -29.14 -10.88 -41.21
CA LYS A 408 -29.68 -9.60 -41.66
C LYS A 408 -28.53 -8.74 -42.18
N ASP A 409 -28.84 -7.82 -43.09
CA ASP A 409 -27.85 -6.91 -43.66
C ASP A 409 -27.29 -5.95 -42.59
N ASN A 410 -28.17 -5.37 -41.76
CA ASN A 410 -27.79 -4.45 -40.67
C ASN A 410 -26.87 -3.29 -41.11
N GLY A 411 -26.89 -2.92 -42.40
CA GLY A 411 -26.02 -1.89 -42.99
C GLY A 411 -24.62 -2.39 -43.40
N ILE A 412 -24.38 -3.70 -43.48
CA ILE A 412 -23.09 -4.26 -43.93
C ILE A 412 -22.85 -3.91 -45.41
N SER A 413 -23.85 -4.04 -46.29
CA SER A 413 -23.67 -3.74 -47.73
C SER A 413 -23.30 -2.26 -47.94
N GLU A 414 -24.12 -1.35 -47.42
CA GLU A 414 -23.91 0.10 -47.48
C GLU A 414 -22.56 0.53 -46.85
N LEU A 415 -22.11 -0.16 -45.80
CA LEU A 415 -20.81 0.07 -45.19
C LEU A 415 -19.65 -0.33 -46.11
N LEU A 416 -19.74 -1.48 -46.78
CA LEU A 416 -18.70 -1.95 -47.69
C LEU A 416 -18.62 -1.05 -48.94
N ASP A 417 -19.77 -0.57 -49.42
CA ASP A 417 -19.86 0.36 -50.55
C ASP A 417 -19.24 1.73 -50.20
N ARG A 418 -19.57 2.29 -49.01
CA ARG A 418 -18.97 3.56 -48.52
C ARG A 418 -17.49 3.47 -48.16
N LEU A 419 -16.95 2.27 -48.02
CA LEU A 419 -15.50 2.01 -47.87
C LEU A 419 -14.82 1.66 -49.21
N GLU A 420 -15.55 1.72 -50.33
CA GLU A 420 -15.07 1.42 -51.69
C GLU A 420 -14.43 0.02 -51.81
N LEU A 421 -14.85 -0.92 -50.96
CA LEU A 421 -14.27 -2.26 -50.91
C LEU A 421 -14.83 -3.13 -52.03
N ARG A 422 -13.99 -4.00 -52.60
CA ARG A 422 -14.46 -5.04 -53.53
C ARG A 422 -15.10 -6.18 -52.73
N TRP A 423 -16.40 -6.42 -52.91
CA TRP A 423 -17.11 -7.50 -52.22
C TRP A 423 -18.14 -8.23 -53.11
N SER A 424 -18.63 -9.37 -52.63
CA SER A 424 -19.75 -10.11 -53.23
C SER A 424 -20.63 -10.73 -52.14
N LYS A 425 -21.93 -10.89 -52.42
CA LYS A 425 -22.89 -11.52 -51.50
C LYS A 425 -23.24 -12.93 -51.94
N HIS A 426 -23.14 -13.90 -51.03
CA HIS A 426 -23.69 -15.23 -51.22
C HIS A 426 -24.53 -15.63 -50.00
N ARG A 427 -25.86 -15.71 -50.20
CA ARG A 427 -26.85 -15.96 -49.13
C ARG A 427 -26.70 -14.94 -47.98
N ASN A 428 -26.31 -15.41 -46.79
CA ASN A 428 -26.13 -14.62 -45.56
C ASN A 428 -24.65 -14.25 -45.31
N GLN A 429 -23.81 -14.27 -46.35
CA GLN A 429 -22.37 -14.03 -46.27
C GLN A 429 -21.92 -12.97 -47.27
N TRP A 430 -21.12 -12.01 -46.79
CA TRP A 430 -20.46 -10.98 -47.58
C TRP A 430 -18.98 -11.34 -47.66
N LEU A 431 -18.48 -11.64 -48.85
CA LEU A 431 -17.08 -11.95 -49.12
C LEU A 431 -16.37 -10.69 -49.60
N VAL A 432 -15.37 -10.22 -48.85
CA VAL A 432 -14.60 -9.00 -49.13
C VAL A 432 -13.21 -9.41 -49.61
N TYR A 433 -12.82 -8.94 -50.79
CA TYR A 433 -11.61 -9.33 -51.52
C TYR A 433 -10.45 -8.38 -51.21
N GLU A 434 -10.09 -8.28 -49.93
CA GLU A 434 -9.03 -7.39 -49.45
C GLU A 434 -7.95 -8.20 -48.68
N PRO A 435 -6.81 -8.53 -49.34
CA PRO A 435 -5.74 -9.33 -48.75
C PRO A 435 -4.98 -8.66 -47.60
N GLU A 436 -4.78 -7.35 -47.63
CA GLU A 436 -3.95 -6.61 -46.65
C GLU A 436 -4.68 -6.51 -45.30
N ARG A 437 -5.97 -6.16 -45.33
CA ARG A 437 -6.87 -6.24 -44.18
C ARG A 437 -7.01 -7.65 -43.67
N ALA A 438 -7.13 -8.66 -44.54
CA ALA A 438 -7.16 -10.06 -44.11
C ALA A 438 -5.87 -10.49 -43.40
N ILE A 439 -4.70 -10.05 -43.89
CA ILE A 439 -3.42 -10.24 -43.21
C ILE A 439 -3.39 -9.51 -41.86
N ALA A 440 -3.80 -8.24 -41.81
CA ALA A 440 -3.84 -7.45 -40.58
C ALA A 440 -4.76 -8.07 -39.50
N PHE A 441 -5.96 -8.50 -39.90
CA PHE A 441 -6.89 -9.24 -39.06
C PHE A 441 -6.33 -10.58 -38.59
N SER A 442 -5.59 -11.32 -39.43
CA SER A 442 -5.00 -12.61 -39.05
C SER A 442 -3.99 -12.51 -37.91
N LYS A 443 -3.33 -11.36 -37.74
CA LYS A 443 -2.43 -11.07 -36.61
C LYS A 443 -3.16 -11.09 -35.26
N GLN A 444 -4.48 -10.87 -35.25
CA GLN A 444 -5.31 -10.89 -34.05
C GLN A 444 -5.93 -12.26 -33.75
N GLY A 445 -5.46 -13.32 -34.41
CA GLY A 445 -5.92 -14.69 -34.20
C GLY A 445 -6.90 -15.17 -35.27
N VAL A 446 -6.88 -16.49 -35.53
CA VAL A 446 -7.64 -17.13 -36.60
C VAL A 446 -8.74 -18.01 -35.99
N GLY A 447 -10.00 -17.76 -36.37
CA GLY A 447 -11.16 -18.50 -35.86
C GLY A 447 -11.67 -17.98 -34.51
N CYS A 448 -12.90 -18.37 -34.15
CA CYS A 448 -13.65 -17.82 -33.01
C CYS A 448 -13.03 -18.08 -31.62
N LEU A 449 -12.13 -19.06 -31.49
CA LEU A 449 -11.47 -19.42 -30.24
C LEU A 449 -10.21 -18.58 -29.96
N GLU A 450 -9.49 -18.18 -31.00
CA GLU A 450 -8.17 -17.54 -30.88
C GLU A 450 -8.20 -16.03 -31.16
N LYS A 451 -9.25 -15.53 -31.82
CA LYS A 451 -9.48 -14.11 -32.08
C LYS A 451 -9.39 -13.26 -30.79
N THR A 452 -8.83 -12.07 -30.93
CA THR A 452 -8.84 -10.96 -29.95
C THR A 452 -9.00 -9.62 -30.69
N LEU A 453 -8.94 -8.51 -29.95
CA LEU A 453 -8.87 -7.16 -30.51
C LEU A 453 -7.45 -6.59 -30.39
N PRO A 454 -7.00 -5.72 -31.31
CA PRO A 454 -5.69 -5.08 -31.25
C PRO A 454 -5.62 -4.03 -30.14
N GLU A 455 -4.47 -3.95 -29.47
CA GLU A 455 -4.25 -3.12 -28.27
C GLU A 455 -4.59 -1.63 -28.46
N TRP A 456 -4.35 -1.07 -29.66
CA TRP A 456 -4.67 0.33 -29.96
C TRP A 456 -6.15 0.68 -29.76
N MET A 457 -7.07 -0.29 -29.81
CA MET A 457 -8.49 -0.04 -29.54
C MET A 457 -8.78 0.39 -28.09
N LEU A 458 -7.85 0.19 -27.15
CA LEU A 458 -7.95 0.71 -25.78
C LEU A 458 -7.63 2.22 -25.69
N GLN A 459 -7.16 2.83 -26.77
CA GLN A 459 -6.89 4.28 -26.87
C GLN A 459 -8.05 5.06 -27.51
N LEU A 460 -9.12 4.37 -27.94
CA LEU A 460 -10.30 4.98 -28.55
C LEU A 460 -11.02 5.93 -27.59
N SER A 461 -11.63 6.98 -28.15
CA SER A 461 -12.52 7.87 -27.41
C SER A 461 -13.72 7.10 -26.84
N ARG A 462 -14.34 7.63 -25.78
CA ARG A 462 -15.56 7.05 -25.21
C ARG A 462 -16.69 6.92 -26.25
N ARG A 463 -16.74 7.81 -27.25
CA ARG A 463 -17.69 7.76 -28.39
C ARG A 463 -17.38 6.56 -29.29
N GLN A 464 -16.12 6.45 -29.74
CA GLN A 464 -15.64 5.38 -30.62
C GLN A 464 -15.78 3.99 -29.99
N LEU A 465 -15.43 3.84 -28.71
CA LEU A 465 -15.65 2.60 -27.93
C LEU A 465 -17.13 2.19 -27.91
N ARG A 466 -18.03 3.14 -27.65
CA ARG A 466 -19.48 2.88 -27.59
C ARG A 466 -20.09 2.59 -28.96
N LEU A 467 -19.54 3.15 -30.04
CA LEU A 467 -19.89 2.80 -31.42
C LEU A 467 -19.48 1.34 -31.71
N PHE A 468 -18.21 0.99 -31.51
CA PHE A 468 -17.69 -0.35 -31.74
C PHE A 468 -18.51 -1.41 -30.98
N LEU A 469 -18.69 -1.22 -29.66
CA LEU A 469 -19.45 -2.14 -28.80
C LEU A 469 -20.94 -2.22 -29.14
N LYS A 470 -21.53 -1.17 -29.75
CA LYS A 470 -22.91 -1.20 -30.25
C LYS A 470 -23.01 -2.13 -31.47
N ILE A 471 -22.09 -2.03 -32.42
CA ILE A 471 -22.11 -2.79 -33.68
C ILE A 471 -21.69 -4.25 -33.43
N TYR A 472 -20.65 -4.48 -32.62
CA TYR A 472 -20.21 -5.83 -32.24
C TYR A 472 -21.37 -6.67 -31.68
N ALA A 473 -22.20 -6.05 -30.82
CA ALA A 473 -23.36 -6.68 -30.19
C ALA A 473 -24.55 -6.93 -31.13
N LEU A 474 -24.51 -6.50 -32.40
CA LEU A 474 -25.50 -6.87 -33.43
C LEU A 474 -25.17 -8.21 -34.11
N GLY A 475 -23.93 -8.69 -33.99
CA GLY A 475 -23.56 -10.06 -34.34
C GLY A 475 -23.69 -10.98 -33.11
N ASP A 476 -22.64 -11.02 -32.29
CA ASP A 476 -22.47 -11.95 -31.15
C ASP A 476 -23.21 -11.54 -29.86
N GLY A 477 -24.26 -10.73 -29.96
CA GLY A 477 -24.87 -10.10 -28.79
C GLY A 477 -26.40 -10.03 -28.80
N TYR A 478 -26.93 -9.58 -27.66
CA TYR A 478 -28.34 -9.26 -27.48
C TYR A 478 -28.50 -8.06 -26.53
N ALA A 479 -29.44 -7.17 -26.86
CA ALA A 479 -29.77 -6.00 -26.05
C ALA A 479 -31.13 -6.17 -25.36
N ARG A 480 -31.19 -5.85 -24.07
CA ARG A 480 -32.43 -5.85 -23.26
C ARG A 480 -32.52 -4.56 -22.46
N GLY A 481 -33.20 -3.56 -23.02
CA GLY A 481 -33.27 -2.21 -22.43
C GLY A 481 -31.88 -1.59 -22.29
N LYS A 482 -31.57 -1.04 -21.10
CA LYS A 482 -30.28 -0.42 -20.77
C LYS A 482 -29.11 -1.40 -20.54
N LYS A 483 -29.26 -2.67 -20.95
CA LYS A 483 -28.23 -3.72 -20.84
C LYS A 483 -27.95 -4.35 -22.19
N ARG A 484 -26.67 -4.56 -22.48
CA ARG A 484 -26.19 -5.39 -23.60
C ARG A 484 -25.40 -6.57 -23.05
N ILE A 485 -25.57 -7.72 -23.69
CA ILE A 485 -24.91 -8.97 -23.34
C ILE A 485 -24.22 -9.46 -24.61
N ILE A 486 -22.91 -9.67 -24.54
CA ILE A 486 -22.11 -10.20 -25.63
C ILE A 486 -21.62 -11.59 -25.22
N TYR A 487 -21.73 -12.55 -26.12
CA TYR A 487 -21.24 -13.92 -25.94
C TYR A 487 -19.99 -14.13 -26.77
N THR A 488 -18.99 -14.84 -26.26
CA THR A 488 -17.84 -15.27 -27.07
C THR A 488 -17.23 -16.53 -26.51
N SER A 489 -16.59 -17.33 -27.36
CA SER A 489 -15.85 -18.53 -26.96
C SER A 489 -14.35 -18.26 -26.73
N SER A 490 -13.83 -17.11 -27.19
CA SER A 490 -12.46 -16.67 -26.92
C SER A 490 -12.38 -15.91 -25.60
N GLN A 491 -11.55 -16.39 -24.67
CA GLN A 491 -11.25 -15.67 -23.42
C GLN A 491 -10.50 -14.35 -23.70
N ARG A 492 -9.65 -14.32 -24.73
CA ARG A 492 -8.89 -13.13 -25.14
C ARG A 492 -9.84 -12.04 -25.66
N MET A 493 -10.78 -12.41 -26.52
CA MET A 493 -11.85 -11.52 -26.97
C MET A 493 -12.71 -11.03 -25.80
N ALA A 494 -13.11 -11.92 -24.88
CA ALA A 494 -13.92 -11.56 -23.73
C ALA A 494 -13.21 -10.54 -22.81
N ASN A 495 -11.90 -10.70 -22.60
CA ASN A 495 -11.07 -9.76 -21.87
C ASN A 495 -10.96 -8.40 -22.58
N ALA A 496 -10.71 -8.38 -23.89
CA ALA A 496 -10.62 -7.14 -24.65
C ALA A 496 -11.95 -6.36 -24.67
N LEU A 497 -13.06 -7.04 -24.95
CA LEU A 497 -14.41 -6.46 -24.90
C LEU A 497 -14.77 -5.94 -23.50
N HIS A 498 -14.34 -6.63 -22.44
CA HIS A 498 -14.54 -6.17 -21.06
C HIS A 498 -13.72 -4.91 -20.74
N ALA A 499 -12.46 -4.85 -21.17
CA ALA A 499 -11.63 -3.64 -21.05
C ALA A 499 -12.26 -2.44 -21.79
N MET A 500 -12.69 -2.64 -23.05
CA MET A 500 -13.40 -1.60 -23.82
C MET A 500 -14.73 -1.19 -23.17
N ALA A 501 -15.48 -2.13 -22.56
CA ALA A 501 -16.73 -1.81 -21.86
C ALA A 501 -16.51 -0.92 -20.63
N VAL A 502 -15.43 -1.18 -19.89
CA VAL A 502 -14.98 -0.37 -18.76
C VAL A 502 -14.60 1.04 -19.22
N LEU A 503 -13.75 1.16 -20.24
CA LEU A 503 -13.33 2.46 -20.80
C LEU A 503 -14.49 3.21 -21.49
N ALA A 504 -15.50 2.51 -22.02
CA ALA A 504 -16.74 3.14 -22.50
C ALA A 504 -17.62 3.72 -21.36
N GLY A 505 -17.23 3.49 -20.10
CA GLY A 505 -17.96 3.91 -18.90
C GLY A 505 -19.22 3.09 -18.62
N TYR A 506 -19.26 1.83 -19.03
CA TYR A 506 -20.33 0.91 -18.63
C TYR A 506 -20.01 0.23 -17.30
N ASN A 507 -21.01 0.12 -16.42
CA ASN A 507 -20.97 -0.85 -15.34
C ASN A 507 -20.96 -2.24 -15.98
N SER A 508 -19.85 -2.95 -15.84
CA SER A 508 -19.58 -4.16 -16.59
C SER A 508 -19.13 -5.33 -15.71
N SER A 509 -19.32 -6.53 -16.25
CA SER A 509 -18.84 -7.78 -15.68
C SER A 509 -18.57 -8.82 -16.76
N LEU A 510 -17.55 -9.63 -16.53
CA LEU A 510 -17.20 -10.82 -17.29
C LEU A 510 -17.62 -12.06 -16.50
N THR A 511 -18.31 -13.02 -17.13
CA THR A 511 -18.73 -14.26 -16.48
C THR A 511 -18.44 -15.46 -17.37
N ARG A 512 -17.76 -16.48 -16.81
CA ARG A 512 -17.54 -17.77 -17.47
C ARG A 512 -18.80 -18.62 -17.39
N ARG A 513 -19.29 -19.09 -18.54
CA ARG A 513 -20.37 -20.07 -18.66
C ARG A 513 -19.75 -21.46 -18.79
N ARG A 514 -19.91 -22.28 -17.75
CA ARG A 514 -19.56 -23.71 -17.76
C ARG A 514 -20.57 -24.46 -18.63
N ILE A 515 -20.22 -24.65 -19.90
CA ILE A 515 -21.10 -25.28 -20.91
C ILE A 515 -20.39 -26.40 -21.70
N ALA A 516 -19.08 -26.60 -21.50
CA ALA A 516 -18.38 -27.73 -22.11
C ALA A 516 -19.09 -29.07 -21.81
N GLY A 517 -19.26 -29.90 -22.84
CA GLY A 517 -19.99 -31.18 -22.77
C GLY A 517 -21.52 -31.07 -22.80
N GLN A 518 -22.10 -29.88 -22.65
CA GLN A 518 -23.57 -29.73 -22.73
C GLN A 518 -24.07 -29.95 -24.16
N ARG A 519 -25.06 -30.83 -24.30
CA ARG A 519 -25.79 -31.06 -25.54
C ARG A 519 -27.02 -30.17 -25.59
N LYS A 520 -27.22 -29.46 -26.69
CA LYS A 520 -28.41 -28.65 -26.96
C LYS A 520 -28.96 -29.00 -28.33
N TRP A 521 -30.28 -29.19 -28.42
CA TRP A 521 -30.95 -29.32 -29.71
C TRP A 521 -30.96 -27.94 -30.40
N ILE A 522 -30.43 -27.85 -31.62
CA ILE A 522 -30.38 -26.63 -32.42
C ILE A 522 -30.98 -26.94 -33.78
N LYS A 523 -32.18 -26.40 -34.02
CA LYS A 523 -33.04 -26.65 -35.20
C LYS A 523 -33.38 -28.13 -35.41
N ASP A 524 -32.46 -28.89 -35.98
CA ASP A 524 -32.62 -30.22 -36.56
C ASP A 524 -31.60 -31.25 -36.03
N HIS A 525 -30.63 -30.84 -35.20
CA HIS A 525 -29.60 -31.73 -34.67
C HIS A 525 -29.20 -31.42 -33.22
N TRP A 526 -28.56 -32.40 -32.56
CA TRP A 526 -27.85 -32.20 -31.31
C TRP A 526 -26.49 -31.53 -31.56
N ALA A 527 -26.31 -30.31 -31.05
CA ALA A 527 -25.00 -29.67 -30.97
C ALA A 527 -24.41 -29.87 -29.56
N THR A 528 -23.15 -30.29 -29.47
CA THR A 528 -22.40 -30.38 -28.21
C THR A 528 -21.44 -29.21 -28.10
N SER A 529 -21.52 -28.44 -27.01
CA SER A 529 -20.55 -27.37 -26.75
C SER A 529 -19.19 -27.98 -26.38
N THR A 530 -18.18 -27.76 -27.21
CA THR A 530 -16.83 -28.34 -27.04
C THR A 530 -15.96 -27.63 -26.01
N ARG A 531 -16.28 -26.38 -25.68
CA ARG A 531 -15.60 -25.54 -24.69
C ARG A 531 -16.60 -24.69 -23.92
N ASP A 532 -16.13 -24.12 -22.81
CA ASP A 532 -16.86 -23.08 -22.07
C ASP A 532 -16.96 -21.79 -22.89
N GLY A 533 -18.01 -21.01 -22.60
CA GLY A 533 -18.21 -19.68 -23.17
C GLY A 533 -17.99 -18.57 -22.15
N TRP A 534 -17.93 -17.34 -22.63
CA TRP A 534 -17.82 -16.13 -21.83
C TRP A 534 -18.98 -15.20 -22.12
N VAL A 535 -19.36 -14.42 -21.11
CA VAL A 535 -20.42 -13.40 -21.18
C VAL A 535 -19.85 -12.08 -20.70
N VAL A 536 -19.83 -11.09 -21.59
CA VAL A 536 -19.54 -9.70 -21.24
C VAL A 536 -20.87 -8.98 -21.09
N THR A 537 -21.17 -8.51 -19.89
CA THR A 537 -22.36 -7.69 -19.61
C THR A 537 -21.97 -6.23 -19.56
N LEU A 538 -22.73 -5.38 -20.26
CA LEU A 538 -22.58 -3.93 -20.30
C LEU A 538 -23.88 -3.29 -19.83
N SER A 539 -23.83 -2.51 -18.75
CA SER A 539 -24.99 -1.85 -18.12
C SER A 539 -24.78 -0.34 -18.08
N GLU A 540 -25.79 0.42 -18.50
CA GLU A 540 -25.82 1.89 -18.34
C GLU A 540 -26.36 2.32 -16.96
N THR A 541 -26.67 1.36 -16.08
CA THR A 541 -27.15 1.60 -14.72
C THR A 541 -26.27 0.91 -13.67
N GLY A 542 -26.25 1.51 -12.47
CA GLY A 542 -25.50 1.02 -11.31
C GLY A 542 -24.02 1.43 -11.34
N ALA A 543 -23.74 2.73 -11.30
CA ALA A 543 -22.36 3.27 -11.35
C ALA A 543 -21.48 2.87 -10.14
N GLY A 544 -22.08 2.40 -9.05
CA GLY A 544 -21.38 1.92 -7.86
C GLY A 544 -22.10 0.78 -7.14
N VAL A 545 -21.45 0.23 -6.13
CA VAL A 545 -21.96 -0.84 -5.27
C VAL A 545 -21.83 -0.45 -3.80
N LYS A 546 -22.90 -0.66 -3.03
CA LYS A 546 -22.85 -0.51 -1.57
C LYS A 546 -22.00 -1.64 -0.96
N LEU A 547 -20.95 -1.23 -0.27
CA LEU A 547 -20.11 -2.03 0.63
C LEU A 547 -20.57 -1.81 2.08
N THR A 548 -20.63 -2.87 2.86
CA THR A 548 -20.92 -2.85 4.31
C THR A 548 -20.14 -3.99 4.98
N ARG A 549 -19.85 -3.90 6.28
CA ARG A 549 -19.04 -4.91 7.00
C ARG A 549 -19.56 -6.34 6.81
N GLY A 550 -20.88 -6.54 6.88
CA GLY A 550 -21.52 -7.86 6.70
C GLY A 550 -21.47 -8.45 5.29
N LEU A 551 -20.80 -7.79 4.33
CA LEU A 551 -20.48 -8.38 3.02
C LEU A 551 -19.09 -9.03 2.97
N PHE A 552 -18.24 -8.77 3.96
CA PHE A 552 -16.89 -9.32 4.04
C PHE A 552 -16.90 -10.62 4.82
N GLU A 553 -16.56 -11.70 4.13
CA GLU A 553 -16.25 -13.02 4.67
C GLU A 553 -14.76 -13.07 4.99
N GLU A 554 -14.40 -13.62 6.15
CA GLU A 554 -13.01 -13.95 6.46
C GLU A 554 -12.67 -15.30 5.85
N VAL A 555 -11.57 -15.36 5.10
CA VAL A 555 -11.12 -16.56 4.39
C VAL A 555 -9.64 -16.80 4.62
N ASP A 556 -9.27 -18.03 4.97
CA ASP A 556 -7.87 -18.42 5.03
C ASP A 556 -7.21 -18.37 3.66
N TYR A 557 -6.01 -17.79 3.61
CA TYR A 557 -5.22 -17.68 2.41
C TYR A 557 -3.79 -18.17 2.65
N ASN A 558 -3.25 -18.91 1.69
CA ASN A 558 -1.85 -19.30 1.64
C ASN A 558 -1.40 -19.26 0.17
N GLY A 559 -0.89 -18.10 -0.26
CA GLY A 559 -0.58 -17.86 -1.66
C GLY A 559 0.12 -16.52 -1.86
N MET A 560 0.31 -16.12 -3.12
CA MET A 560 0.91 -14.82 -3.43
C MET A 560 -0.13 -13.70 -3.30
N VAL A 561 0.28 -12.55 -2.79
CA VAL A 561 -0.44 -11.28 -2.79
C VAL A 561 0.43 -10.21 -3.44
N TYR A 562 -0.19 -9.18 -3.99
CA TYR A 562 0.47 -8.22 -4.85
C TYR A 562 -0.09 -6.81 -4.62
N CYS A 563 0.64 -5.78 -5.05
CA CYS A 563 0.10 -4.42 -5.17
C CYS A 563 0.90 -3.63 -6.22
N ALA A 564 0.33 -2.51 -6.67
CA ALA A 564 1.01 -1.50 -7.46
C ALA A 564 0.82 -0.12 -6.79
N THR A 565 1.88 0.68 -6.77
CA THR A 565 1.82 2.08 -6.37
C THR A 565 1.73 2.93 -7.63
N VAL A 566 0.69 3.75 -7.77
CA VAL A 566 0.53 4.73 -8.86
C VAL A 566 0.42 6.16 -8.30
N PRO A 567 0.83 7.21 -9.03
CA PRO A 567 0.78 8.59 -8.56
C PRO A 567 -0.60 9.02 -8.05
N ALA A 568 -1.68 8.76 -8.80
CA ALA A 568 -3.06 9.11 -8.41
C ALA A 568 -3.59 8.38 -7.15
N GLY A 569 -2.81 7.48 -6.55
CA GLY A 569 -3.19 6.77 -5.32
C GLY A 569 -4.33 5.74 -5.47
N LEU A 570 -4.83 5.53 -6.68
CA LEU A 570 -6.00 4.73 -7.03
C LEU A 570 -5.78 4.02 -8.37
N LEU A 571 -6.07 2.72 -8.42
CA LEU A 571 -6.03 1.91 -9.63
C LEU A 571 -7.33 1.10 -9.80
N LEU A 572 -7.68 0.77 -11.04
CA LEU A 572 -8.81 -0.11 -11.33
C LEU A 572 -8.39 -1.58 -11.33
N THR A 573 -8.96 -2.36 -10.41
CA THR A 573 -8.74 -3.80 -10.29
C THR A 573 -9.95 -4.61 -10.74
N ARG A 574 -9.72 -5.87 -11.08
CA ARG A 574 -10.74 -6.86 -11.41
C ARG A 574 -10.51 -8.15 -10.63
N ASP A 575 -11.55 -8.64 -9.97
CA ASP A 575 -11.58 -9.93 -9.29
C ASP A 575 -12.83 -10.69 -9.71
N GLU A 576 -12.67 -11.99 -10.00
CA GLU A 576 -13.64 -12.89 -10.65
C GLU A 576 -14.49 -12.25 -11.78
N GLY A 577 -13.86 -11.39 -12.61
CA GLY A 577 -14.53 -10.72 -13.72
C GLY A 577 -15.38 -9.50 -13.34
N THR A 578 -15.29 -9.00 -12.11
CA THR A 578 -15.95 -7.76 -11.68
C THR A 578 -14.94 -6.68 -11.28
N VAL A 579 -15.16 -5.44 -11.72
CA VAL A 579 -14.25 -4.32 -11.43
C VAL A 579 -14.60 -3.54 -10.16
N ILE A 580 -13.58 -2.96 -9.52
CA ILE A 580 -13.69 -1.96 -8.46
C ILE A 580 -12.48 -1.00 -8.50
N TRP A 581 -12.69 0.25 -8.10
CA TRP A 581 -11.59 1.19 -7.80
C TRP A 581 -10.97 0.88 -6.44
N SER A 582 -9.65 0.88 -6.34
CA SER A 582 -8.94 0.44 -5.14
C SER A 582 -7.69 1.26 -4.85
N GLY A 583 -7.34 1.42 -3.58
CA GLY A 583 -6.20 2.23 -3.14
C GLY A 583 -4.83 1.58 -3.39
N ASN A 584 -3.79 2.42 -3.45
CA ASN A 584 -2.40 1.99 -3.34
C ASN A 584 -2.14 1.22 -2.02
N SER A 585 -1.01 0.52 -1.94
CA SER A 585 -0.49 -0.02 -0.69
C SER A 585 1.04 -0.10 -0.71
N GLY A 586 1.68 0.37 0.36
CA GLY A 586 3.15 0.41 0.55
C GLY A 586 3.69 1.84 0.67
N VAL A 587 4.70 2.04 1.53
CA VAL A 587 5.33 3.36 1.76
C VAL A 587 6.21 3.77 0.56
N PRO A 588 6.21 5.04 0.10
CA PRO A 588 7.03 5.47 -1.04
C PRO A 588 8.53 5.48 -0.72
N ASN A 589 9.38 5.07 -1.68
CA ASN A 589 10.84 5.01 -1.50
C ASN A 589 11.44 6.36 -1.05
N LYS A 590 10.95 7.49 -1.59
CA LYS A 590 11.42 8.84 -1.23
C LYS A 590 11.33 9.14 0.27
N ILE A 591 10.36 8.56 0.99
CA ILE A 591 10.22 8.73 2.45
C ILE A 591 11.34 7.97 3.19
N PHE A 592 11.77 6.82 2.67
CA PHE A 592 12.92 6.09 3.20
C PHE A 592 14.25 6.77 2.87
N GLU A 593 14.36 7.48 1.75
CA GLU A 593 15.56 8.24 1.36
C GLU A 593 15.71 9.49 2.23
N VAL A 594 14.64 10.27 2.42
CA VAL A 594 14.70 11.50 3.24
C VAL A 594 15.07 11.19 4.70
N ARG A 595 14.60 10.07 5.26
CA ARG A 595 14.93 9.67 6.63
C ARG A 595 16.43 9.48 6.86
N GLU A 596 17.23 9.21 5.81
CA GLU A 596 18.68 8.99 5.95
C GLU A 596 19.38 10.25 6.49
N GLY A 597 18.81 11.44 6.25
CA GLY A 597 19.29 12.70 6.84
C GLY A 597 19.05 12.84 8.36
N GLY A 598 18.15 12.05 8.94
CA GLY A 598 17.95 11.95 10.40
C GLY A 598 18.78 10.84 11.07
N LEU A 599 19.69 10.20 10.33
CA LEU A 599 20.57 9.13 10.83
C LEU A 599 22.04 9.58 10.97
N THR A 600 22.29 10.89 11.01
CA THR A 600 23.63 11.49 10.95
C THR A 600 24.25 11.83 12.30
N ASP A 601 23.44 11.95 13.35
CA ASP A 601 23.81 12.55 14.63
C ASP A 601 23.11 11.87 15.83
N GLY A 602 23.75 11.88 17.00
CA GLY A 602 23.24 11.24 18.23
C GLY A 602 23.30 9.71 18.21
N GLU A 603 22.27 9.07 18.76
CA GLU A 603 21.96 7.63 18.67
C GLU A 603 20.69 7.41 17.83
N PRO A 604 20.75 7.38 16.49
CA PRO A 604 19.54 7.25 15.66
C PRO A 604 18.98 5.83 15.64
N MET A 605 17.64 5.70 15.61
CA MET A 605 16.94 4.41 15.59
C MET A 605 15.84 4.32 14.51
N THR A 606 15.78 3.24 13.73
CA THR A 606 14.67 3.02 12.78
C THR A 606 14.02 1.65 12.98
N PHE A 607 12.69 1.60 13.02
CA PHE A 607 11.90 0.38 13.21
C PHE A 607 10.91 0.19 12.06
N ASP A 608 11.37 -0.53 11.05
CA ASP A 608 10.59 -0.76 9.84
C ASP A 608 9.72 -2.01 10.02
N TRP A 609 8.42 -1.81 10.22
CA TRP A 609 7.46 -2.89 10.20
C TRP A 609 6.85 -3.03 8.81
N GLY A 610 6.91 -4.24 8.29
CA GLY A 610 6.20 -4.57 7.07
C GLY A 610 5.92 -6.05 6.98
N ASN A 611 5.09 -6.41 6.02
CA ASN A 611 5.05 -7.78 5.57
C ASN A 611 6.27 -7.95 4.65
N GLY A 612 7.39 -8.41 5.20
CA GLY A 612 8.70 -8.57 4.52
C GLY A 612 8.76 -9.75 3.56
N THR A 613 7.60 -9.97 2.98
CA THR A 613 7.25 -10.91 1.96
C THR A 613 7.47 -10.23 0.60
N ARG A 614 7.33 -8.89 0.50
CA ARG A 614 7.62 -8.06 -0.71
C ARG A 614 8.98 -8.41 -1.28
N ASN A 615 9.09 -8.49 -2.61
CA ASN A 615 10.35 -8.76 -3.33
C ASN A 615 10.96 -7.52 -4.02
N SER A 616 10.54 -6.31 -3.65
CA SER A 616 10.94 -5.04 -4.26
C SER A 616 10.64 -3.80 -3.39
N GLY A 617 11.33 -2.69 -3.68
CA GLY A 617 11.23 -1.42 -2.94
C GLY A 617 12.06 -1.39 -1.65
N ARG A 618 12.18 -0.23 -1.02
CA ARG A 618 13.19 -0.02 0.04
C ARG A 618 13.11 -1.03 1.19
N PHE A 619 11.92 -1.29 1.73
CA PHE A 619 11.74 -2.27 2.81
C PHE A 619 12.22 -3.68 2.45
N PHE A 620 12.04 -4.13 1.20
CA PHE A 620 12.65 -5.38 0.73
C PHE A 620 14.16 -5.26 0.58
N GLU A 621 14.68 -4.16 0.02
CA GLU A 621 16.12 -3.96 -0.11
C GLU A 621 16.83 -3.91 1.26
N GLN A 622 16.11 -3.49 2.31
CA GLN A 622 16.50 -3.51 3.71
C GLN A 622 16.37 -4.88 4.37
N CYS A 623 15.43 -5.74 3.95
CA CYS A 623 15.32 -7.11 4.48
C CYS A 623 16.25 -8.12 3.78
N GLN A 624 16.37 -8.05 2.45
CA GLN A 624 17.05 -9.11 1.65
C GLN A 624 17.87 -8.58 0.47
N GLY A 625 17.85 -7.27 0.19
CA GLY A 625 18.60 -6.67 -0.92
C GLY A 625 19.86 -5.90 -0.48
N ARG A 626 20.28 -4.93 -1.30
CA ARG A 626 21.56 -4.20 -1.13
C ARG A 626 21.72 -3.43 0.19
N PHE A 627 20.63 -3.10 0.89
CA PHE A 627 20.65 -2.37 2.15
C PHE A 627 20.59 -3.27 3.39
N SER A 628 20.34 -4.57 3.23
CA SER A 628 20.30 -5.55 4.34
C SER A 628 21.50 -5.53 5.27
N LYS A 629 22.71 -5.32 4.73
CA LYS A 629 23.95 -5.18 5.53
C LYS A 629 23.97 -3.99 6.51
N TYR A 630 23.02 -3.05 6.39
CA TYR A 630 22.85 -1.92 7.30
C TYR A 630 21.69 -2.12 8.28
N GLN A 631 21.07 -3.30 8.30
CA GLN A 631 19.82 -3.58 8.99
C GLN A 631 19.94 -4.85 9.84
N ILE A 632 19.35 -4.80 11.03
CA ILE A 632 19.06 -5.95 11.87
C ILE A 632 17.74 -6.52 11.35
N VAL A 633 17.83 -7.50 10.46
CA VAL A 633 16.66 -8.10 9.81
C VAL A 633 16.07 -9.20 10.69
N ARG A 634 14.77 -9.14 10.97
CA ARG A 634 14.03 -10.18 11.69
C ARG A 634 12.85 -10.68 10.88
N SER A 635 12.49 -11.95 11.05
CA SER A 635 11.24 -12.54 10.57
C SER A 635 10.47 -13.15 11.74
N ILE A 636 9.18 -12.84 11.81
CA ILE A 636 8.25 -13.29 12.85
C ILE A 636 7.01 -13.87 12.15
N ASP A 637 6.79 -15.17 12.34
CA ASP A 637 5.69 -15.93 11.74
C ASP A 637 4.38 -15.85 12.55
#